data_AF-A3ZQJ5-F1
#
_entry.id   AF-A3ZQJ5-F1
#
_cell.length_a   1.000
_cell.length_b   1.000
_cell.length_c   1.000
_cell.angle_alpha   90.00
_cell.angle_beta   90.00
_cell.angle_gamma   90.00
#
_symmetry.space_group_name_H-M   'P 1'
#
loop_
_entity.id
_entity.type
_entity.pdbx_description
1 polymer ?
#
loop_
_entity_poly.entity_id
_entity_poly.type
_entity_poly.pdbx_seq_one_letter_code
_entity_poly.pdbx_strand_id
1 'polypeptide(L)'
;MNAQLYQVFLTYARRPILLLMGAVAAMLAVGMFVVGLYANTGGNSIAPDVPLMGNSAAITSADWKANLAGRQPSEFDRLFVNDPLGAPPADLAPFTHATTIKLISPHLTAERIAQLAALQPLQNLEIQSPNLPEGAWSALGPKLRLLEIPARLLVDYPQEVSQLEQLEVLRIDRSGLSREAMSVIAQIPNLKYLVLTHRVVDYKAPKDAVATLPLAWDPAQLAPLQNHPHLQAIFMDWPGPPHRTTPALPGVTLYAASFSYALHYALQLSVLLTAALSVIVTLQTWAHFTTQQSVIIPGYHRRHRQAALLVLLGGSFAVALLLWNAQFSLLPALAIALVMPSLIMTIYTGSQARSPSIRMACVPLGLLAGTLIWLPWFGSFASPIMAGETNWFFRGATWWWAVGLLAGEVVLLTASFRQLPRIAHQVYEQSSMHPGFSPWDPQQQRRVAYGSQHWWQSLWSRGRRFPKLAGSSVWRQAQLWKSGNAYRPLFAFPLMGATFLVVGIGMSSVMPARQTQWPLLIGFLFQFSMITLLLPVTVWYRRCRTLQVESLRPAGKKDLTRQLFVALALDQAWAIIPMLLGVGYLLAYPEKAGNDFTATAIALLLVVALAWGYATSTSIFAIQRLWVLLGYFLTMFAVSLVLGIGLTSMLALQIIPMALQIPVLSVVSLVLLMVAAGIIRATYAHAVNREWGL
;
A
#
# COMPACT_ATOMS: atom_id res chain seq x y z
N MET A 1 -36.44 -14.32 -9.01
CA MET A 1 -35.69 -13.06 -9.27
C MET A 1 -36.49 -12.20 -10.24
N ASN A 2 -36.59 -10.88 -10.05
CA ASN A 2 -37.42 -10.01 -10.90
C ASN A 2 -36.89 -10.01 -12.36
N ALA A 3 -37.72 -10.32 -13.36
CA ALA A 3 -37.29 -10.52 -14.76
C ALA A 3 -36.49 -9.32 -15.34
N GLN A 4 -36.83 -8.11 -14.90
CA GLN A 4 -36.10 -6.89 -15.28
C GLN A 4 -34.68 -6.84 -14.74
N LEU A 5 -34.45 -7.29 -13.50
CA LEU A 5 -33.12 -7.33 -12.91
C LEU A 5 -32.24 -8.38 -13.61
N TYR A 6 -32.83 -9.52 -13.97
CA TYR A 6 -32.17 -10.55 -14.77
C TYR A 6 -31.72 -10.00 -16.14
N GLN A 7 -32.59 -9.27 -16.84
CA GLN A 7 -32.25 -8.61 -18.11
C GLN A 7 -31.08 -7.62 -17.97
N VAL A 8 -31.02 -6.86 -16.86
CA VAL A 8 -29.90 -5.98 -16.57
C VAL A 8 -28.59 -6.78 -16.43
N PHE A 9 -28.60 -7.85 -15.64
CA PHE A 9 -27.42 -8.72 -15.49
C PHE A 9 -27.00 -9.38 -16.81
N LEU A 10 -27.96 -9.85 -17.61
CA LEU A 10 -27.69 -10.44 -18.92
C LEU A 10 -27.05 -9.41 -19.87
N THR A 11 -27.52 -8.17 -19.81
CA THR A 11 -26.92 -7.05 -20.56
C THR A 11 -25.49 -6.78 -20.10
N TYR A 12 -25.22 -6.87 -18.80
CA TYR A 12 -23.87 -6.67 -18.25
C TYR A 12 -22.94 -7.81 -18.63
N ALA A 13 -23.39 -9.06 -18.52
CA ALA A 13 -22.62 -10.25 -18.86
C ALA A 13 -22.20 -10.28 -20.35
N ARG A 14 -22.95 -9.61 -21.23
CA ARG A 14 -22.61 -9.50 -22.65
C ARG A 14 -21.55 -8.44 -22.96
N ARG A 15 -21.14 -7.60 -22.00
CA ARG A 15 -20.16 -6.52 -22.25
C ARG A 15 -18.72 -7.03 -22.08
N PRO A 16 -17.89 -6.98 -23.15
CA PRO A 16 -16.50 -7.44 -23.10
C PRO A 16 -15.68 -6.85 -21.94
N ILE A 17 -15.78 -5.53 -21.73
CA ILE A 17 -15.00 -4.85 -20.69
C ILE A 17 -15.32 -5.33 -19.27
N LEU A 18 -16.58 -5.70 -19.00
CA LEU A 18 -16.99 -6.19 -17.68
C LEU A 18 -16.50 -7.61 -17.45
N LEU A 19 -16.51 -8.45 -18.48
CA LEU A 19 -15.95 -9.80 -18.42
C LEU A 19 -14.43 -9.77 -18.25
N LEU A 20 -13.72 -8.88 -18.95
CA LEU A 20 -12.29 -8.67 -18.78
C LEU A 20 -11.95 -8.27 -17.33
N MET A 21 -12.63 -7.25 -16.80
CA MET A 21 -12.39 -6.81 -15.42
C MET A 21 -12.81 -7.88 -14.39
N GLY A 22 -13.87 -8.64 -14.67
CA GLY A 22 -14.26 -9.79 -13.86
C GLY A 22 -13.18 -10.90 -13.85
N ALA A 23 -12.56 -11.18 -14.99
CA ALA A 23 -11.44 -12.12 -15.08
C ALA A 23 -10.21 -11.62 -14.30
N VAL A 24 -9.90 -10.33 -14.38
CA VAL A 24 -8.83 -9.70 -13.57
C VAL A 24 -9.13 -9.84 -12.08
N ALA A 25 -10.36 -9.53 -11.66
CA ALA A 25 -10.79 -9.72 -10.27
C ALA A 25 -10.69 -11.19 -9.83
N ALA A 26 -11.06 -12.13 -10.69
CA ALA A 26 -10.94 -13.57 -10.40
C ALA A 26 -9.47 -14.00 -10.23
N MET A 27 -8.55 -13.54 -11.09
CA MET A 27 -7.12 -13.83 -10.94
C MET A 27 -6.56 -13.27 -9.63
N LEU A 28 -6.90 -12.03 -9.27
CA LEU A 28 -6.51 -11.43 -8.00
C LEU A 28 -7.09 -12.20 -6.81
N ALA A 29 -8.33 -12.68 -6.91
CA ALA A 29 -8.97 -13.50 -5.89
C ALA A 29 -8.25 -14.85 -5.70
N VAL A 30 -7.80 -15.50 -6.77
CA VAL A 30 -6.97 -16.72 -6.68
C VAL A 30 -5.65 -16.43 -5.98
N GLY A 31 -4.97 -15.33 -6.33
CA GLY A 31 -3.75 -14.90 -5.64
C GLY A 31 -3.96 -14.70 -4.14
N MET A 32 -5.04 -14.01 -3.74
CA MET A 32 -5.42 -13.85 -2.34
C MET A 32 -5.70 -15.18 -1.63
N PHE A 33 -6.42 -16.08 -2.29
CA PHE A 33 -6.72 -17.40 -1.75
C PHE A 33 -5.43 -18.17 -1.46
N VAL A 34 -4.49 -18.19 -2.41
CA VAL A 34 -3.18 -18.83 -2.25
C VAL A 34 -2.40 -18.19 -1.11
N VAL A 35 -2.35 -16.85 -1.00
CA VAL A 35 -1.69 -16.17 0.12
C VAL A 35 -2.29 -16.60 1.46
N GLY A 36 -3.61 -16.76 1.56
CA GLY A 36 -4.27 -17.24 2.77
C GLY A 36 -3.86 -18.66 3.17
N LEU A 37 -3.54 -19.55 2.22
CA LEU A 37 -3.01 -20.89 2.53
C LEU A 37 -1.65 -20.83 3.24
N TYR A 38 -0.89 -19.75 3.02
CA TYR A 38 0.41 -19.47 3.62
C TYR A 38 0.32 -18.47 4.77
N ALA A 39 -0.87 -18.22 5.34
CA ALA A 39 -1.08 -17.26 6.43
C ALA A 39 -0.18 -17.51 7.65
N ASN A 40 0.20 -18.77 7.88
CA ASN A 40 1.04 -19.19 9.01
C ASN A 40 2.55 -19.19 8.71
N THR A 41 2.98 -18.94 7.47
CA THR A 41 4.40 -19.05 7.10
C THR A 41 5.06 -17.68 7.07
N GLY A 42 6.09 -17.50 7.91
CA GLY A 42 6.93 -16.31 7.94
C GLY A 42 6.28 -15.13 8.66
N GLY A 43 7.05 -14.48 9.54
CA GLY A 43 6.61 -13.28 10.27
C GLY A 43 7.64 -12.16 10.22
N ASN A 44 7.16 -10.95 9.97
CA ASN A 44 7.89 -9.73 10.28
C ASN A 44 7.98 -9.58 11.80
N SER A 45 9.15 -9.22 12.32
CA SER A 45 9.26 -8.80 13.72
C SER A 45 8.47 -7.51 13.91
N ILE A 46 7.59 -7.47 14.90
CA ILE A 46 6.90 -6.25 15.33
C ILE A 46 7.31 -5.79 16.72
N ALA A 47 7.93 -6.65 17.52
CA ALA A 47 8.48 -6.24 18.82
C ALA A 47 9.52 -5.11 18.65
N PRO A 48 9.72 -4.24 19.67
CA PRO A 48 10.74 -3.20 19.63
C PRO A 48 12.07 -3.81 19.24
N ASP A 49 12.54 -3.47 18.04
CA ASP A 49 13.74 -4.06 17.47
C ASP A 49 14.96 -3.28 17.86
N VAL A 50 16.06 -4.01 18.02
CA VAL A 50 17.38 -3.38 17.97
C VAL A 50 17.45 -2.77 16.58
N PRO A 51 17.49 -1.44 16.44
CA PRO A 51 17.50 -0.83 15.13
C PRO A 51 18.73 -1.33 14.39
N LEU A 52 18.54 -2.22 13.43
CA LEU A 52 19.59 -2.71 12.56
C LEU A 52 19.93 -1.67 11.46
N MET A 53 19.76 -0.37 11.75
CA MET A 53 20.05 0.75 10.85
C MET A 53 21.23 1.57 11.39
N GLY A 54 22.15 1.99 10.51
CA GLY A 54 23.44 2.59 10.87
C GLY A 54 24.61 1.98 10.10
N ASN A 55 25.84 2.30 10.45
CA ASN A 55 27.04 1.66 9.94
C ASN A 55 27.36 0.43 10.80
N SER A 56 27.16 -0.77 10.24
CA SER A 56 27.46 -2.02 10.94
C SER A 56 28.80 -2.64 10.51
N ALA A 57 29.57 -3.14 11.46
CA ALA A 57 30.72 -4.00 11.21
C ALA A 57 30.46 -5.41 11.75
N ALA A 58 30.90 -6.42 11.00
CA ALA A 58 30.95 -7.81 11.47
C ALA A 58 32.40 -8.15 11.84
N ILE A 59 32.62 -8.48 13.10
CA ILE A 59 33.92 -8.76 13.71
C ILE A 59 33.92 -10.22 14.13
N THR A 60 34.81 -11.01 13.55
CA THR A 60 34.81 -12.48 13.72
C THR A 60 36.11 -13.02 14.31
N SER A 61 37.13 -12.17 14.47
CA SER A 61 38.43 -12.55 14.99
C SER A 61 39.19 -11.33 15.50
N ALA A 62 40.32 -11.57 16.17
CA ALA A 62 41.24 -10.51 16.57
C ALA A 62 41.78 -9.67 15.40
N ASP A 63 41.73 -10.19 14.16
CA ASP A 63 42.22 -9.50 12.95
C ASP A 63 41.11 -8.67 12.26
N TRP A 64 40.20 -8.12 13.08
CA TRP A 64 39.00 -7.40 12.64
C TRP A 64 39.29 -6.20 11.74
N LYS A 65 40.52 -5.69 11.71
CA LYS A 65 40.94 -4.58 10.84
C LYS A 65 40.69 -4.91 9.36
N ALA A 66 40.88 -6.16 8.96
CA ALA A 66 40.56 -6.61 7.61
C ALA A 66 39.05 -6.53 7.31
N ASN A 67 38.20 -6.81 8.31
CA ASN A 67 36.75 -6.77 8.17
C ASN A 67 36.18 -5.36 7.97
N LEU A 68 36.95 -4.30 8.31
CA LEU A 68 36.49 -2.92 8.14
C LEU A 68 36.69 -2.38 6.72
N ALA A 69 37.39 -3.11 5.83
CA ALA A 69 37.64 -2.70 4.45
C ALA A 69 38.19 -1.26 4.32
N GLY A 70 39.08 -0.87 5.24
CA GLY A 70 39.72 0.46 5.26
C GLY A 70 38.91 1.58 5.93
N ARG A 71 37.69 1.29 6.41
CA ARG A 71 36.87 2.25 7.16
C ARG A 71 37.35 2.41 8.60
N GLN A 72 37.13 3.57 9.19
CA GLN A 72 37.52 3.81 10.58
C GLN A 72 36.53 3.15 11.56
N PRO A 73 36.99 2.56 12.68
CA PRO A 73 36.11 1.96 13.70
C PRO A 73 35.02 2.91 14.23
N SER A 74 35.34 4.20 14.35
CA SER A 74 34.42 5.27 14.79
C SER A 74 33.28 5.53 13.81
N GLU A 75 33.35 5.06 12.57
CA GLU A 75 32.25 5.16 11.64
C GLU A 75 31.11 4.20 12.00
N PHE A 76 31.40 3.14 12.75
CA PHE A 76 30.43 2.09 13.07
C PHE A 76 29.74 2.37 14.39
N ASP A 77 28.42 2.49 14.34
CA ASP A 77 27.54 2.60 15.50
C ASP A 77 27.02 1.23 15.97
N ARG A 78 27.25 0.17 15.19
CA ARG A 78 26.72 -1.17 15.45
C ARG A 78 27.75 -2.25 15.16
N LEU A 79 27.91 -3.20 16.08
CA LEU A 79 28.87 -4.29 15.93
C LEU A 79 28.18 -5.65 16.05
N PHE A 80 28.48 -6.53 15.11
CA PHE A 80 28.26 -7.96 15.26
C PHE A 80 29.58 -8.60 15.61
N VAL A 81 29.75 -9.02 16.86
CA VAL A 81 30.98 -9.60 17.37
C VAL A 81 30.77 -11.09 17.57
N ASN A 82 31.63 -11.89 16.95
CA ASN A 82 31.70 -13.32 17.16
C ASN A 82 33.09 -13.64 17.71
N ASP A 83 33.16 -14.10 18.95
CA ASP A 83 34.39 -14.51 19.63
C ASP A 83 34.49 -16.04 19.55
N PRO A 84 35.19 -16.63 18.56
CA PRO A 84 35.27 -18.07 18.43
C PRO A 84 36.09 -18.70 19.57
N LEU A 85 35.76 -19.96 19.90
CA LEU A 85 36.45 -20.71 20.95
C LEU A 85 37.95 -20.82 20.65
N GLY A 86 38.80 -20.45 21.61
CA GLY A 86 40.26 -20.54 21.51
C GLY A 86 40.94 -19.39 20.78
N ALA A 87 40.19 -18.43 20.21
CA ALA A 87 40.76 -17.21 19.67
C ALA A 87 40.76 -16.08 20.72
N PRO A 88 41.74 -15.17 20.69
CA PRO A 88 41.69 -13.99 21.54
C PRO A 88 40.51 -13.08 21.13
N PRO A 89 39.80 -12.51 22.11
CA PRO A 89 38.70 -11.58 21.87
C PRO A 89 39.16 -10.36 21.06
N ALA A 90 38.36 -9.94 20.07
CA ALA A 90 38.62 -8.70 19.33
C ALA A 90 38.62 -7.47 20.26
N ASP A 91 39.59 -6.57 20.14
CA ASP A 91 39.60 -5.31 20.90
C ASP A 91 38.47 -4.38 20.42
N LEU A 92 37.54 -4.07 21.33
CA LEU A 92 36.40 -3.20 21.06
C LEU A 92 36.67 -1.73 21.39
N ALA A 93 37.77 -1.39 22.07
CA ALA A 93 38.08 -0.03 22.48
C ALA A 93 38.05 1.01 21.34
N PRO A 94 38.45 0.69 20.09
CA PRO A 94 38.41 1.65 18.98
C PRO A 94 37.00 2.02 18.51
N PHE A 95 35.97 1.23 18.82
CA PHE A 95 34.60 1.44 18.34
C PHE A 95 33.82 2.40 19.26
N THR A 96 34.36 3.61 19.43
CA THR A 96 33.91 4.61 20.40
C THR A 96 32.50 5.15 20.17
N HIS A 97 31.89 4.88 19.01
CA HIS A 97 30.52 5.26 18.66
C HIS A 97 29.53 4.08 18.69
N ALA A 98 29.97 2.87 19.06
CA ALA A 98 29.12 1.69 19.07
C ALA A 98 28.00 1.81 20.11
N THR A 99 26.77 2.05 19.64
CA THR A 99 25.55 2.11 20.47
C THR A 99 24.90 0.74 20.62
N THR A 100 25.17 -0.17 19.69
CA THR A 100 24.55 -1.48 19.62
C THR A 100 25.58 -2.57 19.41
N ILE A 101 25.54 -3.61 20.22
CA ILE A 101 26.39 -4.79 20.06
C ILE A 101 25.55 -6.06 20.09
N LYS A 102 25.77 -6.91 19.09
CA LYS A 102 25.36 -8.32 19.12
C LYS A 102 26.62 -9.15 19.31
N LEU A 103 26.73 -9.80 20.46
CA LEU A 103 27.89 -10.59 20.84
C LEU A 103 27.53 -12.07 20.90
N ILE A 104 28.20 -12.87 20.10
CA ILE A 104 28.19 -14.32 20.19
C ILE A 104 29.54 -14.75 20.76
N SER A 105 29.52 -15.37 21.93
CA SER A 105 30.74 -15.86 22.57
C SER A 105 30.47 -17.15 23.36
N PRO A 106 31.20 -18.24 23.09
CA PRO A 106 31.08 -19.48 23.85
C PRO A 106 31.59 -19.33 25.28
N HIS A 107 32.45 -18.35 25.58
CA HIS A 107 32.97 -18.06 26.91
C HIS A 107 33.12 -16.56 27.12
N LEU A 108 32.17 -15.95 27.82
CA LEU A 108 32.24 -14.54 28.17
C LEU A 108 33.06 -14.34 29.45
N THR A 109 34.15 -13.57 29.37
CA THR A 109 35.05 -13.30 30.52
C THR A 109 34.75 -11.94 31.16
N ALA A 110 35.27 -11.72 32.38
CA ALA A 110 35.17 -10.43 33.08
C ALA A 110 35.85 -9.30 32.30
N GLU A 111 36.96 -9.57 31.61
CA GLU A 111 37.64 -8.58 30.77
C GLU A 111 36.78 -8.16 29.58
N ARG A 112 36.07 -9.11 28.94
CA ARG A 112 35.16 -8.80 27.84
C ARG A 112 33.98 -7.94 28.33
N ILE A 113 33.42 -8.25 29.50
CA ILE A 113 32.40 -7.41 30.15
C ILE A 113 32.95 -6.01 30.42
N ALA A 114 34.17 -5.89 30.95
CA ALA A 114 34.79 -4.60 31.20
C ALA A 114 34.98 -3.77 29.92
N GLN A 115 35.36 -4.41 28.81
CA GLN A 115 35.45 -3.74 27.50
C GLN A 115 34.07 -3.25 27.02
N LEU A 116 33.04 -4.09 27.12
CA LEU A 116 31.66 -3.68 26.80
C LEU A 116 31.20 -2.53 27.71
N ALA A 117 31.52 -2.58 29.00
CA ALA A 117 31.23 -1.54 29.99
C ALA A 117 31.95 -0.21 29.69
N ALA A 118 33.17 -0.28 29.14
CA ALA A 118 33.93 0.90 28.73
C ALA A 118 33.34 1.66 27.53
N LEU A 119 32.55 1.00 26.68
CA LEU A 119 31.86 1.63 25.55
C LEU A 119 30.72 2.54 26.06
N GLN A 120 31.05 3.81 26.28
CA GLN A 120 30.11 4.82 26.80
C GLN A 120 28.78 4.92 26.05
N PRO A 121 28.73 4.87 24.70
CA PRO A 121 27.45 4.99 23.99
C PRO A 121 26.63 3.69 23.92
N LEU A 122 27.15 2.56 24.43
CA LEU A 122 26.45 1.27 24.34
C LEU A 122 25.13 1.30 25.11
N GLN A 123 24.03 1.16 24.38
CA GLN A 123 22.67 1.17 24.91
C GLN A 123 21.90 -0.12 24.59
N ASN A 124 22.26 -0.80 23.50
CA ASN A 124 21.57 -2.01 23.04
C ASN A 124 22.55 -3.17 23.02
N LEU A 125 22.22 -4.25 23.71
CA LEU A 125 23.11 -5.40 23.83
C LEU A 125 22.33 -6.71 23.62
N GLU A 126 22.76 -7.49 22.64
CA GLU A 126 22.36 -8.88 22.48
C GLU A 126 23.54 -9.78 22.88
N ILE A 127 23.35 -10.68 23.84
CA ILE A 127 24.38 -11.65 24.24
C ILE A 127 23.88 -13.07 23.96
N GLN A 128 24.65 -13.77 23.16
CA GLN A 128 24.54 -15.20 22.93
C GLN A 128 25.74 -15.90 23.56
N SER A 129 25.60 -16.27 24.83
CA SER A 129 26.62 -16.96 25.60
C SER A 129 26.02 -17.99 26.55
N PRO A 130 26.71 -19.12 26.83
CA PRO A 130 26.22 -20.13 27.76
C PRO A 130 26.18 -19.65 29.23
N ASN A 131 27.06 -18.72 29.63
CA ASN A 131 27.22 -18.20 30.98
C ASN A 131 27.71 -16.75 30.97
N LEU A 132 27.60 -16.07 32.12
CA LEU A 132 28.17 -14.75 32.35
C LEU A 132 29.13 -14.80 33.53
N PRO A 133 30.12 -13.90 33.64
CA PRO A 133 30.86 -13.73 34.88
C PRO A 133 29.99 -13.04 35.93
N GLU A 134 30.30 -13.26 37.22
CA GLU A 134 29.68 -12.53 38.33
C GLU A 134 29.93 -11.01 38.20
N GLY A 135 28.94 -10.20 38.55
CA GLY A 135 28.99 -8.75 38.41
C GLY A 135 28.73 -8.22 37.00
N ALA A 136 28.40 -9.09 36.03
CA ALA A 136 28.15 -8.69 34.65
C ALA A 136 27.01 -7.67 34.52
N TRP A 137 25.91 -7.86 35.26
CA TRP A 137 24.77 -6.94 35.18
C TRP A 137 25.02 -5.66 35.96
N SER A 138 25.78 -5.73 37.05
CA SER A 138 26.25 -4.53 37.76
C SER A 138 27.13 -3.64 36.87
N ALA A 139 27.97 -4.23 36.02
CA ALA A 139 28.86 -3.49 35.12
C ALA A 139 28.15 -2.91 33.88
N LEU A 140 27.20 -3.65 33.31
CA LEU A 140 26.53 -3.26 32.06
C LEU A 140 25.20 -2.52 32.29
N GLY A 141 24.47 -2.87 33.34
CA GLY A 141 23.10 -2.45 33.61
C GLY A 141 22.83 -0.95 33.63
N PRO A 142 23.70 -0.12 34.23
CA PRO A 142 23.44 1.31 34.37
C PRO A 142 23.26 2.10 33.07
N LYS A 143 23.62 1.53 31.90
CA LYS A 143 23.53 2.22 30.59
C LYS A 143 22.66 1.51 29.54
N LEU A 144 22.29 0.25 29.78
CA LEU A 144 21.52 -0.52 28.81
C LEU A 144 20.07 -0.08 28.80
N ARG A 145 19.55 0.20 27.60
CA ARG A 145 18.13 0.48 27.33
C ARG A 145 17.42 -0.71 26.70
N LEU A 146 18.14 -1.53 25.96
CA LEU A 146 17.65 -2.78 25.38
C LEU A 146 18.63 -3.92 25.66
N LEU A 147 18.12 -5.02 26.19
CA LEU A 147 18.87 -6.24 26.45
C LEU A 147 18.17 -7.45 25.81
N GLU A 148 18.90 -8.23 25.04
CA GLU A 148 18.43 -9.48 24.45
C GLU A 148 19.33 -10.64 24.90
N ILE A 149 18.77 -11.53 25.72
CA ILE A 149 19.49 -12.66 26.34
C ILE A 149 18.56 -13.82 26.65
N PRO A 150 19.08 -15.04 26.78
CA PRO A 150 18.29 -16.11 27.35
C PRO A 150 17.86 -15.83 28.80
N ALA A 151 16.63 -16.17 29.15
CA ALA A 151 16.02 -15.92 30.45
C ALA A 151 16.79 -16.55 31.61
N ARG A 152 17.41 -17.72 31.40
CA ARG A 152 18.24 -18.37 32.44
C ARG A 152 19.34 -17.44 32.95
N LEU A 153 19.92 -16.58 32.10
CA LEU A 153 21.02 -15.70 32.50
C LEU A 153 20.56 -14.57 33.42
N LEU A 154 19.25 -14.32 33.53
CA LEU A 154 18.69 -13.46 34.57
C LEU A 154 18.50 -14.25 35.87
N VAL A 155 17.96 -15.47 35.76
CA VAL A 155 17.69 -16.35 36.91
C VAL A 155 18.97 -16.78 37.63
N ASP A 156 20.07 -16.97 36.90
CA ASP A 156 21.38 -17.33 37.46
C ASP A 156 21.98 -16.19 38.32
N TYR A 157 21.57 -14.93 38.09
CA TYR A 157 22.13 -13.73 38.74
C TYR A 157 21.05 -12.79 39.29
N PRO A 158 20.10 -13.28 40.11
CA PRO A 158 18.88 -12.55 40.43
C PRO A 158 19.15 -11.26 41.22
N GLN A 159 20.21 -11.24 42.04
CA GLN A 159 20.57 -10.07 42.86
C GLN A 159 21.15 -8.91 42.05
N GLU A 160 21.65 -9.16 40.85
CA GLU A 160 22.22 -8.11 39.99
C GLU A 160 21.19 -7.50 39.03
N VAL A 161 20.05 -8.17 38.82
CA VAL A 161 19.03 -7.74 37.85
C VAL A 161 18.41 -6.39 38.21
N SER A 162 18.35 -6.05 39.50
CA SER A 162 17.89 -4.72 39.94
C SER A 162 18.81 -3.57 39.49
N GLN A 163 20.06 -3.86 39.09
CA GLN A 163 21.03 -2.89 38.59
C GLN A 163 20.81 -2.51 37.11
N LEU A 164 19.84 -3.13 36.42
CA LEU A 164 19.42 -2.79 35.07
C LEU A 164 18.55 -1.52 35.07
N GLU A 165 19.05 -0.45 35.69
CA GLU A 165 18.27 0.74 36.03
C GLU A 165 17.72 1.49 34.81
N GLN A 166 18.43 1.49 33.69
CA GLN A 166 17.99 2.18 32.46
C GLN A 166 17.25 1.27 31.48
N LEU A 167 17.05 0.00 31.83
CA LEU A 167 16.55 -1.00 30.89
C LEU A 167 15.05 -0.80 30.64
N GLU A 168 14.70 -0.48 29.40
CA GLU A 168 13.31 -0.25 28.99
C GLU A 168 12.73 -1.44 28.22
N VAL A 169 13.57 -2.16 27.46
CA VAL A 169 13.19 -3.30 26.63
C VAL A 169 14.02 -4.51 27.03
N LEU A 170 13.35 -5.57 27.46
CA LEU A 170 13.97 -6.87 27.69
C LEU A 170 13.42 -7.90 26.69
N ARG A 171 14.31 -8.59 26.00
CA ARG A 171 13.99 -9.70 25.11
C ARG A 171 14.60 -10.98 25.62
N ILE A 172 13.77 -12.00 25.80
CA ILE A 172 14.19 -13.31 26.29
C ILE A 172 13.60 -14.43 25.45
N ASP A 173 14.20 -15.61 25.58
CA ASP A 173 13.68 -16.81 24.96
C ASP A 173 12.31 -17.20 25.54
N ARG A 174 11.45 -17.77 24.70
CA ARG A 174 10.08 -18.15 25.09
C ARG A 174 10.06 -19.24 26.17
N SER A 175 11.06 -20.13 26.21
CA SER A 175 11.18 -21.14 27.27
C SER A 175 11.39 -20.52 28.65
N GLY A 176 11.85 -19.27 28.71
CA GLY A 176 11.91 -18.45 29.90
C GLY A 176 10.58 -18.02 30.52
N LEU A 177 9.43 -18.41 29.95
CA LEU A 177 8.13 -18.15 30.56
C LEU A 177 7.91 -19.08 31.76
N SER A 178 8.51 -18.73 32.91
CA SER A 178 8.33 -19.40 34.19
C SER A 178 8.07 -18.37 35.29
N ARG A 179 7.41 -18.78 36.37
CA ARG A 179 7.14 -17.89 37.51
C ARG A 179 8.42 -17.35 38.14
N GLU A 180 9.47 -18.18 38.17
CA GLU A 180 10.79 -17.81 38.68
C GLU A 180 11.42 -16.70 37.83
N ALA A 181 11.52 -16.89 36.51
CA ALA A 181 12.05 -15.87 35.60
C ALA A 181 11.24 -14.56 35.67
N MET A 182 9.90 -14.65 35.70
CA MET A 182 9.05 -13.45 35.83
C MET A 182 9.25 -12.73 37.17
N SER A 183 9.54 -13.45 38.26
CA SER A 183 9.83 -12.84 39.57
C SER A 183 11.15 -12.07 39.59
N VAL A 184 12.14 -12.53 38.82
CA VAL A 184 13.41 -11.85 38.64
C VAL A 184 13.22 -10.63 37.73
N ILE A 185 12.50 -10.78 36.61
CA ILE A 185 12.19 -9.69 35.69
C ILE A 185 11.39 -8.57 36.38
N ALA A 186 10.52 -8.91 37.33
CA ALA A 186 9.75 -7.93 38.11
C ALA A 186 10.63 -6.95 38.91
N GLN A 187 11.93 -7.26 39.10
CA GLN A 187 12.88 -6.43 39.83
C GLN A 187 13.56 -5.37 38.96
N ILE A 188 13.35 -5.38 37.64
CA ILE A 188 13.96 -4.42 36.70
C ILE A 188 13.16 -3.11 36.75
N PRO A 189 13.65 -2.04 37.40
CA PRO A 189 12.80 -0.95 37.87
C PRO A 189 12.06 -0.23 36.73
N ASN A 190 12.72 -0.01 35.59
CA ASN A 190 12.22 0.83 34.50
C ASN A 190 11.75 0.04 33.26
N LEU A 191 11.50 -1.26 33.41
CA LEU A 191 11.08 -2.10 32.30
C LEU A 191 9.71 -1.67 31.75
N LYS A 192 9.68 -1.31 30.46
CA LYS A 192 8.45 -0.90 29.75
C LYS A 192 7.91 -2.00 28.85
N TYR A 193 8.80 -2.77 28.22
CA TYR A 193 8.47 -3.77 27.23
C TYR A 193 9.21 -5.08 27.49
N LEU A 194 8.45 -6.16 27.60
CA LEU A 194 8.99 -7.52 27.64
C LEU A 194 8.69 -8.23 26.32
N VAL A 195 9.68 -8.90 25.74
CA VAL A 195 9.52 -9.68 24.51
C VAL A 195 9.89 -11.13 24.79
N LEU A 196 8.95 -12.03 24.55
CA LEU A 196 9.12 -13.48 24.64
C LEU A 196 9.17 -14.05 23.23
N THR A 197 10.36 -14.47 22.79
CA THR A 197 10.60 -14.86 21.40
C THR A 197 11.28 -16.22 21.29
N HIS A 198 11.06 -16.92 20.18
CA HIS A 198 11.81 -18.15 19.86
C HIS A 198 13.15 -17.84 19.17
N ARG A 199 13.44 -16.56 18.89
CA ARG A 199 14.66 -16.12 18.19
C ARG A 199 15.87 -16.02 19.11
N VAL A 200 15.63 -15.81 20.40
CA VAL A 200 16.67 -15.89 21.43
C VAL A 200 16.96 -17.37 21.68
N VAL A 201 18.20 -17.77 21.43
CA VAL A 201 18.63 -19.17 21.55
C VAL A 201 19.33 -19.38 22.88
N ASP A 202 18.82 -20.33 23.66
CA ASP A 202 19.50 -20.87 24.82
C ASP A 202 20.36 -22.07 24.41
N TYR A 203 21.68 -21.88 24.29
CA TYR A 203 22.61 -22.96 23.95
C TYR A 203 22.84 -24.00 25.06
N LYS A 204 22.41 -23.72 26.30
CA LYS A 204 22.43 -24.67 27.41
C LYS A 204 21.11 -25.41 27.60
N ALA A 205 20.03 -24.96 26.94
CA ALA A 205 18.77 -25.70 26.94
C ALA A 205 19.03 -27.12 26.41
N PRO A 206 18.47 -28.16 27.06
CA PRO A 206 18.60 -29.53 26.56
C PRO A 206 18.23 -29.57 25.07
N LYS A 207 18.96 -30.35 24.26
CA LYS A 207 18.62 -30.50 22.82
C LYS A 207 17.17 -30.95 22.61
N ASP A 208 16.61 -31.66 23.60
CA ASP A 208 15.23 -32.13 23.62
C ASP A 208 14.22 -31.10 24.18
N ALA A 209 14.69 -30.02 24.82
CA ALA A 209 13.87 -28.88 25.25
C ALA A 209 13.59 -27.93 24.08
N VAL A 210 14.37 -28.01 23.01
CA VAL A 210 14.08 -27.30 21.76
C VAL A 210 12.96 -28.06 21.04
N ALA A 211 11.73 -27.57 21.21
CA ALA A 211 10.60 -27.77 20.31
C ALA A 211 9.88 -29.14 20.32
N THR A 212 9.36 -29.56 21.47
CA THR A 212 8.14 -30.39 21.46
C THR A 212 6.98 -29.64 22.11
N LEU A 213 5.99 -29.30 21.27
CA LEU A 213 4.70 -28.67 21.56
C LEU A 213 4.73 -27.15 21.84
N PRO A 214 3.75 -26.38 21.32
CA PRO A 214 3.66 -24.96 21.62
C PRO A 214 3.58 -24.78 23.13
N LEU A 215 4.51 -24.00 23.71
CA LEU A 215 4.52 -23.68 25.13
C LEU A 215 3.10 -23.22 25.51
N ALA A 216 2.42 -24.00 26.36
CA ALA A 216 1.04 -23.74 26.73
C ALA A 216 0.97 -22.35 27.37
N TRP A 217 0.10 -21.50 26.83
CA TRP A 217 -0.10 -20.16 27.36
C TRP A 217 -0.79 -20.26 28.72
N ASP A 218 -0.04 -20.01 29.80
CA ASP A 218 -0.59 -19.87 31.15
C ASP A 218 -0.35 -18.44 31.67
N PRO A 219 -1.39 -17.58 31.71
CA PRO A 219 -1.25 -16.24 32.23
C PRO A 219 -0.87 -16.19 33.71
N ALA A 220 -1.04 -17.27 34.48
CA ALA A 220 -0.61 -17.31 35.88
C ALA A 220 0.91 -17.21 36.03
N GLN A 221 1.68 -17.64 35.03
CA GLN A 221 3.15 -17.51 35.02
C GLN A 221 3.59 -16.03 35.03
N LEU A 222 2.75 -15.13 34.52
CA LEU A 222 3.02 -13.69 34.48
C LEU A 222 2.61 -12.95 35.76
N ALA A 223 1.95 -13.62 36.71
CA ALA A 223 1.48 -13.00 37.96
C ALA A 223 2.55 -12.16 38.71
N PRO A 224 3.85 -12.53 38.74
CA PRO A 224 4.86 -11.69 39.38
C PRO A 224 4.99 -10.28 38.77
N LEU A 225 4.61 -10.08 37.51
CA LEU A 225 4.67 -8.80 36.83
C LEU A 225 3.43 -7.92 37.07
N GLN A 226 2.42 -8.41 37.81
CA GLN A 226 1.13 -7.73 37.99
C GLN A 226 1.25 -6.29 38.49
N ASN A 227 2.20 -6.04 39.40
CA ASN A 227 2.38 -4.74 40.06
C ASN A 227 3.59 -3.96 39.51
N HIS A 228 4.11 -4.35 38.35
CA HIS A 228 5.28 -3.68 37.79
C HIS A 228 4.93 -2.23 37.39
N PRO A 229 5.61 -1.20 37.92
CA PRO A 229 5.16 0.19 37.85
C PRO A 229 5.18 0.79 36.45
N HIS A 230 6.09 0.31 35.60
CA HIS A 230 6.34 0.87 34.27
C HIS A 230 6.03 -0.08 33.12
N LEU A 231 5.59 -1.32 33.39
CA LEU A 231 5.38 -2.32 32.34
C LEU A 231 4.11 -1.95 31.54
N GLN A 232 4.28 -1.71 30.25
CA GLN A 232 3.18 -1.27 29.37
C GLN A 232 2.71 -2.40 28.47
N ALA A 233 3.64 -3.18 27.92
CA ALA A 233 3.30 -4.25 27.00
C ALA A 233 4.23 -5.45 27.05
N ILE A 234 3.66 -6.62 26.71
CA ILE A 234 4.38 -7.87 26.51
C ILE A 234 4.16 -8.34 25.08
N PHE A 235 5.24 -8.53 24.33
CA PHE A 235 5.25 -9.06 22.98
C PHE A 235 5.59 -10.54 23.01
N MET A 236 4.82 -11.38 22.33
CA MET A 236 5.04 -12.83 22.36
C MET A 236 4.94 -13.45 20.97
N ASP A 237 5.92 -14.25 20.61
CA ASP A 237 5.96 -14.89 19.29
C ASP A 237 4.90 -15.99 19.13
N TRP A 238 4.93 -16.72 18.02
CA TRP A 238 3.95 -17.76 17.71
C TRP A 238 3.99 -18.97 18.68
N PRO A 239 2.83 -19.46 19.16
CA PRO A 239 1.51 -18.85 19.04
C PRO A 239 1.42 -17.59 19.90
N GLY A 240 0.93 -16.49 19.30
CA GLY A 240 0.79 -15.20 19.98
C GLY A 240 -0.30 -15.22 21.06
N PRO A 241 -0.48 -14.11 21.81
CA PRO A 241 -1.49 -14.04 22.85
C PRO A 241 -2.90 -14.32 22.31
N PRO A 242 -3.74 -15.07 23.04
CA PRO A 242 -5.14 -15.29 22.66
C PRO A 242 -6.00 -14.03 22.89
N HIS A 243 -5.62 -13.19 23.86
CA HIS A 243 -6.36 -11.99 24.24
C HIS A 243 -5.43 -10.79 24.38
N ARG A 244 -5.97 -9.59 24.08
CA ARG A 244 -5.23 -8.30 24.17
C ARG A 244 -4.86 -7.94 25.61
N THR A 245 -5.65 -8.39 26.58
CA THR A 245 -5.42 -8.16 28.02
C THR A 245 -5.70 -9.45 28.78
N THR A 246 -5.15 -9.55 29.99
CA THR A 246 -5.40 -10.67 30.90
C THR A 246 -5.66 -10.14 32.31
N PRO A 247 -6.59 -10.74 33.08
CA PRO A 247 -6.83 -10.34 34.47
C PRO A 247 -5.57 -10.43 35.36
N ALA A 248 -4.62 -11.30 35.01
CA ALA A 248 -3.35 -11.45 35.74
C ALA A 248 -2.43 -10.22 35.61
N LEU A 249 -2.63 -9.37 34.60
CA LEU A 249 -1.82 -8.18 34.31
C LEU A 249 -2.72 -7.00 33.96
N PRO A 250 -3.40 -6.39 34.95
CA PRO A 250 -4.26 -5.24 34.70
C PRO A 250 -3.42 -4.07 34.16
N GLY A 251 -3.85 -3.49 33.05
CA GLY A 251 -3.17 -2.35 32.42
C GLY A 251 -2.04 -2.70 31.45
N VAL A 252 -1.55 -3.95 31.43
CA VAL A 252 -0.53 -4.39 30.48
C VAL A 252 -1.18 -4.96 29.22
N THR A 253 -0.75 -4.48 28.05
CA THR A 253 -1.26 -4.98 26.76
C THR A 253 -0.39 -6.10 26.22
N LEU A 254 -1.02 -7.18 25.78
CA LEU A 254 -0.33 -8.32 25.16
C LEU A 254 -0.37 -8.16 23.65
N TYR A 255 0.77 -8.28 22.98
CA TYR A 255 0.90 -8.23 21.53
C TYR A 255 1.55 -9.50 21.01
N ALA A 256 1.25 -9.86 19.75
CA ALA A 256 2.15 -10.77 19.05
C ALA A 256 3.52 -10.10 18.88
N ALA A 257 4.62 -10.83 18.96
CA ALA A 257 5.96 -10.31 18.68
C ALA A 257 6.26 -10.28 17.18
N SER A 258 5.48 -11.00 16.39
CA SER A 258 5.57 -11.03 14.94
C SER A 258 4.21 -10.88 14.25
N PHE A 259 4.25 -10.37 13.02
CA PHE A 259 3.11 -10.19 12.14
C PHE A 259 3.32 -10.96 10.84
N SER A 260 2.32 -11.72 10.40
CA SER A 260 2.43 -12.60 9.22
C SER A 260 2.66 -11.80 7.93
N TYR A 261 3.65 -12.21 7.13
CA TYR A 261 3.85 -11.67 5.78
C TYR A 261 2.63 -11.89 4.89
N ALA A 262 2.01 -13.06 5.01
CA ALA A 262 0.82 -13.38 4.24
C ALA A 262 -0.36 -12.47 4.60
N LEU A 263 -0.51 -12.08 5.87
CA LEU A 263 -1.56 -11.13 6.29
C LEU A 263 -1.33 -9.74 5.65
N HIS A 264 -0.07 -9.32 5.56
CA HIS A 264 0.34 -8.11 4.86
C HIS A 264 0.02 -8.17 3.36
N TYR A 265 0.43 -9.24 2.67
CA TYR A 265 0.14 -9.43 1.24
C TYR A 265 -1.35 -9.57 0.95
N ALA A 266 -2.11 -10.23 1.83
CA ALA A 266 -3.56 -10.37 1.71
C ALA A 266 -4.24 -9.01 1.79
N LEU A 267 -3.84 -8.15 2.74
CA LEU A 267 -4.32 -6.77 2.80
C LEU A 267 -4.04 -6.03 1.48
N GLN A 268 -2.83 -6.17 0.95
CA GLN A 268 -2.37 -5.51 -0.26
C GLN A 268 -3.26 -5.89 -1.44
N LEU A 269 -3.36 -7.20 -1.70
CA LEU A 269 -4.18 -7.78 -2.76
C LEU A 269 -5.67 -7.48 -2.58
N SER A 270 -6.18 -7.40 -1.35
CA SER A 270 -7.57 -7.05 -1.07
C SER A 270 -7.91 -5.62 -1.49
N VAL A 271 -7.01 -4.67 -1.23
CA VAL A 271 -7.15 -3.29 -1.71
C VAL A 271 -7.17 -3.27 -3.23
N LEU A 272 -6.33 -4.10 -3.89
CA LEU A 272 -6.34 -4.20 -5.35
C LEU A 272 -7.66 -4.74 -5.89
N LEU A 273 -8.12 -5.85 -5.31
CA LEU A 273 -9.32 -6.55 -5.72
C LEU A 273 -10.57 -5.69 -5.52
N THR A 274 -10.66 -5.00 -4.38
CA THR A 274 -11.77 -4.09 -4.06
C THR A 274 -11.76 -2.85 -4.94
N ALA A 275 -10.58 -2.31 -5.28
CA ALA A 275 -10.45 -1.25 -6.28
C ALA A 275 -10.97 -1.73 -7.64
N ALA A 276 -10.55 -2.91 -8.12
CA ALA A 276 -11.03 -3.49 -9.37
C ALA A 276 -12.55 -3.73 -9.36
N LEU A 277 -13.12 -4.20 -8.26
CA LEU A 277 -14.57 -4.34 -8.09
C LEU A 277 -15.27 -2.98 -8.17
N SER A 278 -14.73 -1.97 -7.50
CA SER A 278 -15.26 -0.61 -7.50
C SER A 278 -15.25 0.01 -8.89
N VAL A 279 -14.18 -0.24 -9.65
CA VAL A 279 -14.01 0.13 -11.05
C VAL A 279 -15.16 -0.47 -11.88
N ILE A 280 -15.39 -1.78 -11.75
CA ILE A 280 -16.47 -2.50 -12.45
C ILE A 280 -17.83 -1.83 -12.14
N VAL A 281 -18.14 -1.64 -10.86
CA VAL A 281 -19.42 -1.07 -10.41
C VAL A 281 -19.59 0.36 -10.90
N THR A 282 -18.54 1.18 -10.84
CA THR A 282 -18.56 2.58 -11.29
C THR A 282 -18.81 2.65 -12.79
N LEU A 283 -18.08 1.85 -13.59
CA LEU A 283 -18.28 1.78 -15.04
C LEU A 283 -19.69 1.32 -15.39
N GLN A 284 -20.20 0.28 -14.73
CA GLN A 284 -21.55 -0.22 -14.93
C GLN A 284 -22.59 0.85 -14.65
N THR A 285 -22.48 1.51 -13.49
CA THR A 285 -23.44 2.51 -13.05
C THR A 285 -23.44 3.71 -13.99
N TRP A 286 -22.27 4.22 -14.34
CA TRP A 286 -22.14 5.39 -15.21
C TRP A 286 -22.57 5.13 -16.66
N ALA A 287 -22.09 4.03 -17.25
CA ALA A 287 -22.36 3.72 -18.65
C ALA A 287 -23.85 3.56 -18.92
N HIS A 288 -24.64 3.16 -17.92
CA HIS A 288 -26.09 3.02 -18.03
C HIS A 288 -26.83 4.31 -17.67
N PHE A 289 -26.42 5.02 -16.62
CA PHE A 289 -27.11 6.23 -16.18
C PHE A 289 -26.99 7.41 -17.15
N THR A 290 -26.00 7.38 -18.05
CA THR A 290 -25.83 8.42 -19.07
C THR A 290 -26.54 8.12 -20.39
N THR A 291 -27.21 6.97 -20.52
CA THR A 291 -27.90 6.58 -21.76
C THR A 291 -29.23 7.32 -21.94
N GLN A 292 -29.71 7.45 -23.19
CA GLN A 292 -31.04 8.00 -23.48
C GLN A 292 -32.15 7.15 -22.84
N GLN A 293 -31.96 5.83 -22.84
CA GLN A 293 -32.87 4.87 -22.21
C GLN A 293 -33.10 5.19 -20.74
N SER A 294 -32.10 5.73 -20.05
CA SER A 294 -32.23 6.08 -18.64
C SER A 294 -33.23 7.20 -18.37
N VAL A 295 -33.44 8.10 -19.33
CA VAL A 295 -34.42 9.18 -19.25
C VAL A 295 -35.79 8.74 -19.75
N ILE A 296 -35.82 7.91 -20.80
CA ILE A 296 -37.06 7.51 -21.46
C ILE A 296 -37.81 6.44 -20.65
N ILE A 297 -37.10 5.51 -20.01
CA ILE A 297 -37.72 4.34 -19.36
C ILE A 297 -37.97 4.65 -17.87
N PRO A 298 -39.23 4.72 -17.41
CA PRO A 298 -39.55 4.94 -16.00
C PRO A 298 -38.92 3.87 -15.10
N GLY A 299 -38.27 4.29 -14.01
CA GLY A 299 -37.66 3.36 -13.05
C GLY A 299 -36.37 2.69 -13.50
N TYR A 300 -35.82 3.02 -14.69
CA TYR A 300 -34.58 2.45 -15.22
C TYR A 300 -33.41 2.49 -14.21
N HIS A 301 -33.21 3.64 -13.57
CA HIS A 301 -32.15 3.85 -12.59
C HIS A 301 -32.29 2.98 -11.34
N ARG A 302 -33.51 2.64 -10.91
CA ARG A 302 -33.74 1.85 -9.69
C ARG A 302 -33.19 0.43 -9.86
N ARG A 303 -33.44 -0.21 -11.00
CA ARG A 303 -32.98 -1.58 -11.28
C ARG A 303 -31.47 -1.66 -11.47
N HIS A 304 -30.89 -0.72 -12.21
CA HIS A 304 -29.44 -0.67 -12.43
C HIS A 304 -28.69 -0.37 -11.14
N ARG A 305 -29.24 0.48 -10.26
CA ARG A 305 -28.71 0.70 -8.91
C ARG A 305 -28.79 -0.55 -8.04
N GLN A 306 -29.89 -1.29 -8.09
CA GLN A 306 -30.01 -2.57 -7.38
C GLN A 306 -28.96 -3.58 -7.88
N ALA A 307 -28.78 -3.70 -9.19
CA ALA A 307 -27.74 -4.57 -9.76
C ALA A 307 -26.33 -4.13 -9.33
N ALA A 308 -26.02 -2.84 -9.42
CA ALA A 308 -24.73 -2.29 -8.99
C ALA A 308 -24.46 -2.54 -7.49
N LEU A 309 -25.47 -2.35 -6.64
CA LEU A 309 -25.37 -2.62 -5.21
C LEU A 309 -25.17 -4.12 -4.93
N LEU A 310 -25.85 -5.01 -5.65
CA LEU A 310 -25.68 -6.46 -5.50
C LEU A 310 -24.27 -6.91 -5.92
N VAL A 311 -23.73 -6.39 -7.02
CA VAL A 311 -22.34 -6.68 -7.45
C VAL A 311 -21.34 -6.17 -6.42
N LEU A 312 -21.53 -4.94 -5.92
CA LEU A 312 -20.67 -4.34 -4.92
C LEU A 312 -20.69 -5.12 -3.61
N LEU A 313 -21.88 -5.38 -3.05
CA LEU A 313 -22.01 -6.11 -1.78
C LEU A 313 -21.55 -7.57 -1.91
N GLY A 314 -21.92 -8.25 -2.99
CA GLY A 314 -21.50 -9.64 -3.24
C GLY A 314 -19.99 -9.75 -3.45
N GLY A 315 -19.39 -8.84 -4.22
CA GLY A 315 -17.95 -8.80 -4.43
C GLY A 315 -17.18 -8.42 -3.17
N SER A 316 -17.63 -7.42 -2.41
CA SER A 316 -17.00 -7.05 -1.13
C SER A 316 -17.14 -8.17 -0.10
N PHE A 317 -18.27 -8.88 -0.07
CA PHE A 317 -18.40 -10.08 0.78
C PHE A 317 -17.43 -11.18 0.36
N ALA A 318 -17.27 -11.45 -0.93
CA ALA A 318 -16.28 -12.41 -1.42
C ALA A 318 -14.84 -12.02 -1.04
N VAL A 319 -14.47 -10.74 -1.15
CA VAL A 319 -13.18 -10.24 -0.67
C VAL A 319 -13.04 -10.45 0.84
N ALA A 320 -14.08 -10.17 1.62
CA ALA A 320 -14.05 -10.35 3.06
C ALA A 320 -13.85 -11.83 3.44
N LEU A 321 -14.44 -12.78 2.69
CA LEU A 321 -14.19 -14.22 2.87
C LEU A 321 -12.74 -14.60 2.54
N LEU A 322 -12.14 -14.01 1.50
CA LEU A 322 -10.73 -14.23 1.17
C LEU A 322 -9.78 -13.66 2.23
N LEU A 323 -10.10 -12.48 2.77
CA LEU A 323 -9.39 -11.91 3.92
C LEU A 323 -9.58 -12.78 5.17
N TRP A 324 -10.77 -13.34 5.38
CA TRP A 324 -11.01 -14.26 6.49
C TRP A 324 -10.17 -15.53 6.37
N ASN A 325 -10.02 -16.08 5.16
CA ASN A 325 -9.08 -17.16 4.87
C ASN A 325 -7.62 -16.78 5.19
N ALA A 326 -7.26 -15.50 5.10
CA ALA A 326 -5.98 -14.94 5.52
C ALA A 326 -5.93 -14.52 7.00
N GLN A 327 -6.81 -15.07 7.85
CA GLN A 327 -6.90 -14.86 9.31
C GLN A 327 -7.40 -13.48 9.77
N PHE A 328 -7.99 -12.69 8.87
CA PHE A 328 -8.74 -11.51 9.31
C PHE A 328 -10.06 -11.96 9.95
N SER A 329 -10.48 -11.29 11.00
CA SER A 329 -11.84 -11.41 11.49
C SER A 329 -12.82 -10.73 10.52
N LEU A 330 -14.06 -11.22 10.52
CA LEU A 330 -15.06 -10.86 9.52
C LEU A 330 -15.37 -9.35 9.46
N LEU A 331 -15.45 -8.66 10.59
CA LEU A 331 -15.79 -7.23 10.65
C LEU A 331 -14.72 -6.33 10.01
N PRO A 332 -13.43 -6.38 10.44
CA PRO A 332 -12.33 -5.72 9.74
C PRO A 332 -12.23 -6.12 8.27
N ALA A 333 -12.41 -7.40 7.94
CA ALA A 333 -12.38 -7.88 6.57
C ALA A 333 -13.45 -7.19 5.71
N LEU A 334 -14.69 -7.06 6.23
CA LEU A 334 -15.77 -6.34 5.57
C LEU A 334 -15.49 -4.85 5.42
N ALA A 335 -14.95 -4.20 6.46
CA ALA A 335 -14.57 -2.78 6.41
C ALA A 335 -13.56 -2.56 5.29
N ILE A 336 -12.44 -3.28 5.32
CA ILE A 336 -11.40 -3.22 4.29
C ILE A 336 -11.98 -3.49 2.89
N ALA A 337 -12.90 -4.45 2.77
CA ALA A 337 -13.53 -4.80 1.51
C ALA A 337 -14.46 -3.72 0.92
N LEU A 338 -14.98 -2.81 1.75
CA LEU A 338 -15.92 -1.76 1.37
C LEU A 338 -15.30 -0.36 1.28
N VAL A 339 -14.10 -0.15 1.84
CA VAL A 339 -13.44 1.16 1.77
C VAL A 339 -13.20 1.60 0.33
N MET A 340 -12.56 0.80 -0.53
CA MET A 340 -12.30 1.23 -1.91
C MET A 340 -13.58 1.55 -2.69
N PRO A 341 -14.66 0.74 -2.59
CA PRO A 341 -15.95 1.12 -3.17
C PRO A 341 -16.51 2.44 -2.67
N SER A 342 -16.48 2.67 -1.35
CA SER A 342 -16.99 3.92 -0.77
C SER A 342 -16.16 5.13 -1.19
N LEU A 343 -14.83 5.00 -1.18
CA LEU A 343 -13.86 6.00 -1.65
C LEU A 343 -14.12 6.40 -3.09
N ILE A 344 -14.05 5.44 -4.01
CA ILE A 344 -14.11 5.69 -5.45
C ILE A 344 -15.47 6.28 -5.81
N MET A 345 -16.57 5.73 -5.29
CA MET A 345 -17.92 6.23 -5.57
C MET A 345 -18.16 7.63 -5.02
N THR A 346 -17.60 7.96 -3.84
CA THR A 346 -17.75 9.28 -3.23
C THR A 346 -16.95 10.34 -3.98
N ILE A 347 -15.68 10.07 -4.29
CA ILE A 347 -14.85 10.96 -5.11
C ILE A 347 -15.50 11.15 -6.48
N TYR A 348 -15.97 10.07 -7.08
CA TYR A 348 -16.66 10.11 -8.36
C TYR A 348 -17.90 11.01 -8.29
N THR A 349 -18.78 10.79 -7.32
CA THR A 349 -19.97 11.61 -7.09
C THR A 349 -19.62 13.08 -6.89
N GLY A 350 -18.64 13.39 -6.04
CA GLY A 350 -18.18 14.76 -5.81
C GLY A 350 -17.59 15.42 -7.07
N SER A 351 -16.83 14.67 -7.86
CA SER A 351 -16.22 15.15 -9.10
C SER A 351 -17.24 15.50 -10.19
N GLN A 352 -18.39 14.82 -10.18
CA GLN A 352 -19.48 15.04 -11.15
C GLN A 352 -20.56 15.99 -10.63
N ALA A 353 -20.60 16.27 -9.32
CA ALA A 353 -21.60 17.14 -8.73
C ALA A 353 -21.43 18.59 -9.22
N ARG A 354 -22.53 19.19 -9.69
CA ARG A 354 -22.59 20.62 -10.04
C ARG A 354 -22.53 21.50 -8.78
N SER A 355 -23.14 21.04 -7.70
CA SER A 355 -23.16 21.78 -6.44
C SER A 355 -21.76 21.86 -5.83
N PRO A 356 -21.24 23.07 -5.53
CA PRO A 356 -19.94 23.23 -4.89
C PRO A 356 -19.94 22.61 -3.50
N SER A 357 -21.04 22.64 -2.75
CA SER A 357 -21.12 22.05 -1.41
C SER A 357 -20.94 20.53 -1.44
N ILE A 358 -21.60 19.84 -2.38
CA ILE A 358 -21.45 18.39 -2.55
C ILE A 358 -20.01 18.05 -2.95
N ARG A 359 -19.39 18.85 -3.82
CA ARG A 359 -17.99 18.65 -4.23
C ARG A 359 -17.03 18.85 -3.06
N MET A 360 -17.21 19.93 -2.30
CA MET A 360 -16.40 20.27 -1.12
C MET A 360 -16.60 19.30 0.04
N ALA A 361 -17.73 18.59 0.12
CA ALA A 361 -17.93 17.53 1.10
C ALA A 361 -17.38 16.19 0.61
N CYS A 362 -17.83 15.72 -0.56
CA CYS A 362 -17.55 14.37 -1.06
C CYS A 362 -16.08 14.16 -1.43
N VAL A 363 -15.40 15.16 -2.03
CA VAL A 363 -14.00 14.97 -2.43
C VAL A 363 -13.10 14.83 -1.20
N PRO A 364 -13.11 15.75 -0.21
CA PRO A 364 -12.28 15.60 0.99
C PRO A 364 -12.67 14.39 1.85
N LEU A 365 -13.96 14.11 2.02
CA LEU A 365 -14.40 12.90 2.75
C LEU A 365 -13.94 11.62 2.07
N GLY A 366 -14.00 11.57 0.73
CA GLY A 366 -13.42 10.49 -0.04
C GLY A 366 -11.93 10.39 0.24
N LEU A 367 -11.16 11.46 0.03
CA LEU A 367 -9.70 11.47 0.27
C LEU A 367 -9.33 11.01 1.69
N LEU A 368 -10.05 11.49 2.70
CA LEU A 368 -9.86 11.11 4.09
C LEU A 368 -10.17 9.61 4.31
N ALA A 369 -11.29 9.10 3.81
CA ALA A 369 -11.58 7.67 3.88
C ALA A 369 -10.48 6.83 3.19
N GLY A 370 -9.95 7.33 2.08
CA GLY A 370 -8.87 6.70 1.32
C GLY A 370 -7.52 6.73 2.02
N THR A 371 -7.24 7.68 2.90
CA THR A 371 -6.02 7.68 3.72
C THR A 371 -6.20 6.84 4.99
N LEU A 372 -7.39 6.87 5.60
CA LEU A 372 -7.70 6.11 6.81
C LEU A 372 -7.62 4.59 6.60
N ILE A 373 -7.91 4.06 5.40
CA ILE A 373 -7.77 2.62 5.10
C ILE A 373 -6.34 2.12 5.32
N TRP A 374 -5.37 3.00 5.12
CA TRP A 374 -3.97 2.65 5.22
C TRP A 374 -3.45 2.87 6.64
N LEU A 375 -4.21 3.46 7.56
CA LEU A 375 -3.73 3.63 8.94
C LEU A 375 -3.40 2.31 9.63
N PRO A 376 -4.21 1.22 9.53
CA PRO A 376 -3.81 -0.07 10.08
C PRO A 376 -2.49 -0.53 9.45
N TRP A 377 -2.37 -0.41 8.13
CA TRP A 377 -1.15 -0.74 7.41
C TRP A 377 0.06 0.07 7.90
N PHE A 378 -0.06 1.40 8.01
CA PHE A 378 1.03 2.26 8.45
C PHE A 378 1.37 2.03 9.91
N GLY A 379 0.35 1.75 10.73
CA GLY A 379 0.50 1.35 12.12
C GLY A 379 1.44 0.16 12.26
N SER A 380 1.40 -0.81 11.33
CA SER A 380 2.31 -1.98 11.38
C SER A 380 3.80 -1.66 11.20
N PHE A 381 4.14 -0.44 10.80
CA PHE A 381 5.51 0.01 10.59
C PHE A 381 5.87 1.27 11.41
N ALA A 382 4.89 1.88 12.07
CA ALA A 382 5.07 3.11 12.82
C ALA A 382 5.83 2.88 14.12
N SER A 383 5.37 1.88 14.88
CA SER A 383 5.96 1.44 16.14
C SER A 383 5.48 0.04 16.46
N PRO A 384 6.18 -0.68 17.34
CA PRO A 384 5.76 -1.98 17.84
C PRO A 384 4.33 -2.01 18.39
N ILE A 385 3.97 -0.99 19.16
CA ILE A 385 2.63 -0.86 19.78
C ILE A 385 1.58 -0.69 18.68
N MET A 386 1.78 0.24 17.77
CA MET A 386 0.84 0.47 16.66
C MET A 386 0.70 -0.79 15.79
N ALA A 387 1.78 -1.53 15.58
CA ALA A 387 1.74 -2.79 14.85
C ALA A 387 0.97 -3.88 15.60
N GLY A 388 1.14 -3.96 16.91
CA GLY A 388 0.36 -4.81 17.79
C GLY A 388 -1.14 -4.46 17.75
N GLU A 389 -1.49 -3.17 17.84
CA GLU A 389 -2.88 -2.69 17.74
C GLU A 389 -3.50 -2.97 16.37
N THR A 390 -2.73 -2.79 15.29
CA THR A 390 -3.15 -3.19 13.94
C THR A 390 -3.43 -4.68 13.85
N ASN A 391 -2.57 -5.54 14.42
CA ASN A 391 -2.79 -6.97 14.45
C ASN A 391 -4.07 -7.33 15.22
N TRP A 392 -4.29 -6.68 16.37
CA TRP A 392 -5.54 -6.83 17.13
C TRP A 392 -6.77 -6.35 16.37
N PHE A 393 -6.65 -5.27 15.61
CA PHE A 393 -7.70 -4.84 14.70
C PHE A 393 -8.03 -5.93 13.69
N PHE A 394 -7.04 -6.49 12.99
CA PHE A 394 -7.31 -7.57 12.03
C PHE A 394 -7.91 -8.81 12.69
N ARG A 395 -7.49 -9.17 13.89
CA ARG A 395 -8.08 -10.27 14.69
C ARG A 395 -9.45 -9.96 15.28
N GLY A 396 -9.93 -8.72 15.17
CA GLY A 396 -11.28 -8.32 15.59
C GLY A 396 -11.40 -7.93 17.06
N ALA A 397 -10.29 -7.81 17.78
CA ALA A 397 -10.32 -7.38 19.17
C ALA A 397 -10.75 -5.90 19.32
N THR A 398 -10.49 -5.07 18.31
CA THR A 398 -10.93 -3.67 18.25
C THR A 398 -12.12 -3.48 17.29
N TRP A 399 -13.12 -4.36 17.40
CA TRP A 399 -14.29 -4.42 16.51
C TRP A 399 -15.05 -3.09 16.36
N TRP A 400 -15.05 -2.23 17.37
CA TRP A 400 -15.75 -0.94 17.33
C TRP A 400 -15.15 0.02 16.29
N TRP A 401 -13.83 -0.05 16.03
CA TRP A 401 -13.21 0.68 14.91
C TRP A 401 -13.76 0.19 13.58
N ALA A 402 -13.85 -1.14 13.40
CA ALA A 402 -14.39 -1.74 12.19
C ALA A 402 -15.86 -1.35 11.97
N VAL A 403 -16.67 -1.32 13.04
CA VAL A 403 -18.06 -0.85 12.98
C VAL A 403 -18.14 0.64 12.62
N GLY A 404 -17.30 1.49 13.21
CA GLY A 404 -17.24 2.91 12.87
C GLY A 404 -16.87 3.16 11.41
N LEU A 405 -15.87 2.45 10.90
CA LEU A 405 -15.46 2.49 9.49
C LEU A 405 -16.60 2.03 8.57
N LEU A 406 -17.20 0.86 8.84
CA LEU A 406 -18.33 0.33 8.09
C LEU A 406 -19.52 1.29 8.07
N ALA A 407 -19.86 1.89 9.21
CA ALA A 407 -20.94 2.87 9.29
C ALA A 407 -20.65 4.09 8.39
N GLY A 408 -19.43 4.62 8.45
CA GLY A 408 -18.98 5.71 7.58
C GLY A 408 -19.07 5.34 6.09
N GLU A 409 -18.56 4.16 5.72
CA GLU A 409 -18.58 3.66 4.34
C GLU A 409 -20.01 3.46 3.82
N VAL A 410 -20.91 2.91 4.63
CA VAL A 410 -22.33 2.72 4.27
C VAL A 410 -23.00 4.07 4.06
N VAL A 411 -22.72 5.08 4.90
CA VAL A 411 -23.24 6.44 4.73
C VAL A 411 -22.74 7.05 3.42
N LEU A 412 -21.44 6.93 3.13
CA LEU A 412 -20.80 7.43 1.91
C LEU A 412 -21.35 6.77 0.64
N LEU A 413 -21.50 5.44 0.64
CA LEU A 413 -22.09 4.68 -0.45
C LEU A 413 -23.56 5.05 -0.65
N THR A 414 -24.33 5.16 0.44
CA THR A 414 -25.74 5.54 0.38
C THR A 414 -25.92 6.94 -0.19
N ALA A 415 -25.09 7.90 0.23
CA ALA A 415 -25.08 9.24 -0.33
C ALA A 415 -24.76 9.22 -1.84
N SER A 416 -23.71 8.49 -2.23
CA SER A 416 -23.29 8.34 -3.63
C SER A 416 -24.40 7.74 -4.51
N PHE A 417 -25.00 6.61 -4.11
CA PHE A 417 -26.08 5.95 -4.86
C PHE A 417 -27.40 6.75 -4.89
N ARG A 418 -27.61 7.67 -3.93
CA ARG A 418 -28.74 8.62 -3.97
C ARG A 418 -28.50 9.77 -4.93
N GLN A 419 -27.28 10.30 -4.99
CA GLN A 419 -26.95 11.46 -5.81
C GLN A 419 -26.67 11.11 -7.27
N LEU A 420 -26.09 9.94 -7.55
CA LEU A 420 -25.69 9.54 -8.89
C LEU A 420 -26.78 9.65 -9.95
N PRO A 421 -28.04 9.21 -9.73
CA PRO A 421 -29.11 9.38 -10.73
C PRO A 421 -29.42 10.85 -11.01
N ARG A 422 -29.41 11.71 -9.99
CA ARG A 422 -29.67 13.16 -10.15
C ARG A 422 -28.55 13.81 -10.96
N ILE A 423 -27.31 13.48 -10.63
CA ILE A 423 -26.13 13.95 -11.36
C ILE A 423 -26.19 13.47 -12.80
N ALA A 424 -26.49 12.19 -13.03
CA ALA A 424 -26.56 11.63 -14.37
C ALA A 424 -27.67 12.28 -15.21
N HIS A 425 -28.82 12.58 -14.61
CA HIS A 425 -29.88 13.32 -15.28
C HIS A 425 -29.45 14.74 -15.66
N GLN A 426 -28.85 15.49 -14.73
CA GLN A 426 -28.31 16.82 -15.01
C GLN A 426 -27.23 16.79 -16.11
N VAL A 427 -26.35 15.79 -16.06
CA VAL A 427 -25.28 15.54 -17.03
C VAL A 427 -25.88 15.22 -18.41
N TYR A 428 -26.96 14.44 -18.44
CA TYR A 428 -27.70 14.11 -19.65
C TYR A 428 -28.40 15.34 -20.22
N GLU A 429 -29.21 16.02 -19.43
CA GLU A 429 -29.92 17.27 -19.77
C GLU A 429 -28.96 18.31 -20.33
N GLN A 430 -27.81 18.50 -19.68
CA GLN A 430 -26.78 19.38 -20.19
C GLN A 430 -26.22 18.90 -21.53
N SER A 431 -25.97 17.60 -21.70
CA SER A 431 -25.48 17.08 -22.99
C SER A 431 -26.53 17.05 -24.10
N SER A 432 -27.83 17.01 -23.77
CA SER A 432 -28.92 17.02 -24.73
C SER A 432 -29.34 18.45 -25.10
N MET A 433 -29.32 19.39 -24.15
CA MET A 433 -29.55 20.82 -24.39
C MET A 433 -28.31 21.52 -24.98
N HIS A 434 -27.13 21.00 -24.70
CA HIS A 434 -25.86 21.41 -25.28
C HIS A 434 -25.19 20.17 -25.89
N PRO A 435 -25.67 19.67 -27.05
CA PRO A 435 -24.84 18.76 -27.84
C PRO A 435 -23.50 19.47 -27.98
N GLY A 436 -22.43 18.75 -27.60
CA GLY A 436 -21.18 19.30 -27.06
C GLY A 436 -20.71 20.57 -27.74
N PHE A 437 -19.98 21.40 -27.00
CA PHE A 437 -19.43 22.68 -27.44
C PHE A 437 -18.76 22.54 -28.81
N SER A 438 -19.57 22.63 -29.86
CA SER A 438 -19.11 22.38 -31.19
C SER A 438 -18.35 23.65 -31.48
N PRO A 439 -17.04 23.57 -31.72
CA PRO A 439 -16.28 24.78 -32.06
C PRO A 439 -16.91 25.50 -33.28
N TRP A 440 -17.76 24.81 -34.02
CA TRP A 440 -18.45 25.25 -35.20
C TRP A 440 -19.81 25.93 -34.95
N ASP A 441 -20.30 26.03 -33.71
CA ASP A 441 -21.57 26.70 -33.36
C ASP A 441 -21.34 28.14 -32.83
N PRO A 442 -21.59 29.20 -33.62
CA PRO A 442 -21.35 30.58 -33.23
C PRO A 442 -22.24 31.06 -32.07
N GLN A 443 -23.44 30.48 -31.92
CA GLN A 443 -24.36 30.88 -30.84
C GLN A 443 -23.89 30.34 -29.49
N GLN A 444 -23.26 29.16 -29.47
CA GLN A 444 -22.67 28.61 -28.26
C GLN A 444 -21.43 29.40 -27.80
N GLN A 445 -20.58 29.86 -28.72
CA GLN A 445 -19.43 30.74 -28.39
C GLN A 445 -19.87 32.02 -27.64
N ARG A 446 -21.05 32.57 -27.97
CA ARG A 446 -21.62 33.73 -27.29
C ARG A 446 -22.15 33.39 -25.90
N ARG A 447 -22.90 32.29 -25.72
CA ARG A 447 -23.50 31.92 -24.41
C ARG A 447 -22.46 31.66 -23.32
N VAL A 448 -21.28 31.15 -23.68
CA VAL A 448 -20.21 30.84 -22.73
C VAL A 448 -19.47 32.10 -22.25
N ALA A 449 -19.42 33.14 -23.09
CA ALA A 449 -18.90 34.45 -22.70
C ALA A 449 -19.74 35.13 -21.61
N TYR A 450 -20.99 34.70 -21.40
CA TYR A 450 -21.92 35.24 -20.40
C TYR A 450 -22.15 34.33 -19.18
N GLY A 451 -21.53 33.15 -19.11
CA GLY A 451 -21.62 32.29 -17.93
C GLY A 451 -20.83 32.87 -16.76
N SER A 452 -21.46 33.08 -15.60
CA SER A 452 -20.83 33.65 -14.41
C SER A 452 -19.57 32.89 -14.00
N GLN A 453 -18.39 33.45 -14.25
CA GLN A 453 -17.11 32.92 -13.76
C GLN A 453 -16.91 33.35 -12.30
N HIS A 454 -16.69 32.38 -11.40
CA HIS A 454 -16.22 32.68 -10.05
C HIS A 454 -14.72 32.99 -10.06
N TRP A 455 -14.27 33.86 -9.16
CA TRP A 455 -12.89 34.38 -9.07
C TRP A 455 -11.79 33.30 -8.94
N TRP A 456 -12.08 32.16 -8.33
CA TRP A 456 -11.11 31.07 -8.24
C TRP A 456 -10.99 30.27 -9.56
N GLN A 457 -12.03 30.30 -10.41
CA GLN A 457 -11.96 29.72 -11.75
C GLN A 457 -11.09 30.59 -12.68
N SER A 458 -11.02 31.91 -12.45
CA SER A 458 -10.17 32.82 -13.23
C SER A 458 -8.67 32.70 -12.92
N LEU A 459 -8.28 32.18 -11.76
CA LEU A 459 -6.87 31.83 -11.47
C LEU A 459 -6.31 30.77 -12.42
N TRP A 460 -7.18 29.92 -12.98
CA TRP A 460 -6.79 28.79 -13.85
C TRP A 460 -7.33 28.92 -15.28
N SER A 461 -8.44 29.61 -15.49
CA SER A 461 -8.81 30.12 -16.80
C SER A 461 -8.10 31.45 -17.04
N ARG A 462 -6.80 31.41 -17.40
CA ARG A 462 -6.13 32.60 -17.96
C ARG A 462 -7.07 33.23 -18.98
N GLY A 463 -7.43 34.50 -18.81
CA GLY A 463 -8.45 35.24 -19.56
C GLY A 463 -8.23 35.21 -21.07
N ARG A 464 -8.54 34.09 -21.71
CA ARG A 464 -8.44 33.91 -23.15
C ARG A 464 -9.78 34.29 -23.73
N ARG A 465 -9.81 35.42 -24.44
CA ARG A 465 -10.79 35.65 -25.51
C ARG A 465 -10.91 34.35 -26.29
N PHE A 466 -12.12 33.81 -26.44
CA PHE A 466 -12.36 32.59 -27.21
C PHE A 466 -11.64 32.73 -28.56
N PRO A 467 -10.67 31.85 -28.89
CA PRO A 467 -9.93 32.00 -30.13
C PRO A 467 -10.89 31.80 -31.30
N LYS A 468 -10.81 32.67 -32.33
CA LYS A 468 -11.47 32.42 -33.61
C LYS A 468 -11.04 31.04 -34.10
N LEU A 469 -12.00 30.12 -34.23
CA LEU A 469 -11.75 28.69 -34.39
C LEU A 469 -11.41 28.29 -35.82
N ALA A 470 -11.87 29.05 -36.81
CA ALA A 470 -11.44 28.93 -38.19
C ALA A 470 -9.93 29.24 -38.30
N GLY A 471 -9.15 28.27 -38.78
CA GLY A 471 -7.68 28.37 -38.89
C GLY A 471 -6.89 28.16 -37.58
N SER A 472 -7.54 27.78 -36.48
CA SER A 472 -6.84 27.49 -35.22
C SER A 472 -6.18 26.11 -35.23
N SER A 473 -5.08 25.95 -34.49
CA SER A 473 -4.38 24.66 -34.41
C SER A 473 -5.26 23.58 -33.79
N VAL A 474 -5.08 22.33 -34.23
CA VAL A 474 -5.77 21.13 -33.72
C VAL A 474 -5.71 21.05 -32.18
N TRP A 475 -4.61 21.51 -31.58
CA TRP A 475 -4.44 21.61 -30.13
C TRP A 475 -5.41 22.58 -29.44
N ARG A 476 -5.65 23.77 -30.01
CA ARG A 476 -6.63 24.73 -29.45
C ARG A 476 -8.05 24.22 -29.61
N GLN A 477 -8.35 23.58 -30.73
CA GLN A 477 -9.65 22.95 -30.98
C GLN A 477 -9.90 21.81 -29.98
N ALA A 478 -8.90 20.96 -29.74
CA ALA A 478 -8.96 19.89 -28.73
C ALA A 478 -9.12 20.43 -27.30
N GLN A 479 -8.46 21.55 -26.95
CA GLN A 479 -8.65 22.21 -25.65
C GLN A 479 -10.08 22.73 -25.45
N LEU A 480 -10.75 23.15 -26.51
CA LEU A 480 -12.15 23.59 -26.46
C LEU A 480 -13.13 22.42 -26.34
N TRP A 481 -12.86 21.31 -27.02
CA TRP A 481 -13.55 20.04 -26.78
C TRP A 481 -13.42 19.55 -25.33
N LYS A 482 -12.26 19.82 -24.71
CA LYS A 482 -12.03 19.54 -23.29
C LYS A 482 -12.84 20.44 -22.36
N SER A 483 -12.93 21.74 -22.64
CA SER A 483 -13.65 22.69 -21.78
C SER A 483 -15.18 22.51 -21.84
N GLY A 484 -15.70 22.04 -22.98
CA GLY A 484 -17.11 21.74 -23.17
C GLY A 484 -17.60 20.44 -22.52
N ASN A 485 -16.68 19.63 -21.98
CA ASN A 485 -17.03 18.41 -21.29
C ASN A 485 -17.40 18.72 -19.82
N ALA A 486 -18.62 18.36 -19.42
CA ALA A 486 -19.08 18.48 -18.04
C ALA A 486 -18.30 17.57 -17.06
N TYR A 487 -17.61 16.56 -17.59
CA TYR A 487 -16.80 15.61 -16.80
C TYR A 487 -15.43 16.22 -16.48
N ARG A 488 -15.24 16.70 -15.24
CA ARG A 488 -14.00 17.37 -14.78
C ARG A 488 -13.34 16.71 -13.56
N PRO A 489 -13.12 15.39 -13.54
CA PRO A 489 -12.42 14.78 -12.40
C PRO A 489 -10.91 15.11 -12.39
N LEU A 490 -10.41 15.82 -13.41
CA LEU A 490 -9.03 16.25 -13.57
C LEU A 490 -8.45 17.04 -12.39
N PHE A 491 -9.27 17.66 -11.54
CA PHE A 491 -8.79 18.32 -10.32
C PHE A 491 -8.68 17.36 -9.13
N ALA A 492 -9.61 16.39 -9.04
CA ALA A 492 -9.62 15.42 -7.97
C ALA A 492 -8.38 14.51 -7.99
N PHE A 493 -7.83 14.21 -9.18
CA PHE A 493 -6.62 13.37 -9.32
C PHE A 493 -5.33 13.98 -8.78
N PRO A 494 -4.87 15.14 -9.27
CA PRO A 494 -3.68 15.77 -8.72
C PRO A 494 -3.88 16.15 -7.26
N LEU A 495 -5.10 16.50 -6.82
CA LEU A 495 -5.38 16.74 -5.40
C LEU A 495 -5.26 15.46 -4.57
N MET A 496 -5.81 14.35 -5.04
CA MET A 496 -5.62 13.04 -4.40
C MET A 496 -4.15 12.67 -4.38
N GLY A 497 -3.43 12.96 -5.47
CA GLY A 497 -2.03 12.58 -5.63
C GLY A 497 -1.16 13.37 -4.68
N ALA A 498 -1.40 14.68 -4.59
CA ALA A 498 -0.78 15.56 -3.63
C ALA A 498 -1.13 15.17 -2.18
N THR A 499 -2.39 14.82 -1.90
CA THR A 499 -2.80 14.41 -0.54
C THR A 499 -2.04 13.15 -0.10
N PHE A 500 -1.99 12.13 -0.95
CA PHE A 500 -1.23 10.92 -0.67
C PHE A 500 0.28 11.17 -0.60
N LEU A 501 0.82 12.03 -1.45
CA LEU A 501 2.23 12.42 -1.39
C LEU A 501 2.55 13.16 -0.09
N VAL A 502 1.68 14.08 0.37
CA VAL A 502 1.83 14.81 1.64
C VAL A 502 1.74 13.85 2.83
N VAL A 503 0.75 12.94 2.85
CA VAL A 503 0.64 11.91 3.88
C VAL A 503 1.86 11.00 3.85
N GLY A 504 2.32 10.60 2.66
CA GLY A 504 3.47 9.74 2.50
C GLY A 504 4.77 10.39 2.95
N ILE A 505 4.99 11.65 2.59
CA ILE A 505 6.14 12.45 3.05
C ILE A 505 6.07 12.65 4.57
N GLY A 506 4.91 13.07 5.11
CA GLY A 506 4.72 13.27 6.54
C GLY A 506 4.92 11.99 7.36
N MET A 507 4.48 10.84 6.84
CA MET A 507 4.77 9.56 7.46
C MET A 507 6.24 9.17 7.34
N SER A 508 6.87 9.43 6.19
CA SER A 508 8.29 9.15 6.00
C SER A 508 9.21 10.01 6.87
N SER A 509 8.74 11.18 7.34
CA SER A 509 9.48 12.01 8.29
C SER A 509 9.31 11.56 9.75
N VAL A 510 8.24 10.83 10.06
CA VAL A 510 7.94 10.38 11.43
C VAL A 510 8.34 8.92 11.65
N MET A 511 8.50 8.14 10.57
CA MET A 511 8.78 6.71 10.63
C MET A 511 10.13 6.38 10.00
N PRO A 512 10.80 5.28 10.42
CA PRO A 512 12.04 4.83 9.81
C PRO A 512 11.87 4.62 8.30
N ALA A 513 12.69 5.31 7.50
CA ALA A 513 12.49 5.48 6.05
C ALA A 513 12.28 4.18 5.24
N ARG A 514 12.81 3.04 5.71
CA ARG A 514 12.86 1.80 4.94
C ARG A 514 11.59 0.94 4.99
N GLN A 515 10.79 1.04 6.05
CA GLN A 515 9.61 0.17 6.24
C GLN A 515 8.30 0.77 5.70
N THR A 516 8.22 2.10 5.54
CA THR A 516 6.94 2.80 5.28
C THR A 516 6.82 3.39 3.89
N GLN A 517 7.93 3.75 3.25
CA GLN A 517 7.92 4.42 1.95
C GLN A 517 7.39 3.50 0.84
N TRP A 518 7.70 2.21 0.89
CA TRP A 518 7.35 1.26 -0.16
C TRP A 518 5.86 0.98 -0.28
N PRO A 519 5.12 0.67 0.80
CA PRO A 519 3.70 0.40 0.68
C PRO A 519 2.88 1.65 0.35
N LEU A 520 3.28 2.81 0.87
CA LEU A 520 2.72 4.11 0.51
C LEU A 520 2.79 4.32 -1.00
N LEU A 521 3.97 4.09 -1.57
CA LEU A 521 4.20 4.26 -2.99
C LEU A 521 3.47 3.21 -3.83
N ILE A 522 3.49 1.93 -3.44
CA ILE A 522 2.77 0.86 -4.15
C ILE A 522 1.26 1.14 -4.13
N GLY A 523 0.71 1.46 -2.95
CA GLY A 523 -0.68 1.85 -2.79
C GLY A 523 -1.04 3.07 -3.63
N PHE A 524 -0.19 4.10 -3.62
CA PHE A 524 -0.31 5.29 -4.46
C PHE A 524 -0.31 4.95 -5.95
N LEU A 525 0.76 4.33 -6.45
CA LEU A 525 0.93 4.00 -7.87
C LEU A 525 -0.25 3.16 -8.35
N PHE A 526 -0.66 2.16 -7.57
CA PHE A 526 -1.75 1.27 -7.94
C PHE A 526 -3.13 1.95 -7.90
N GLN A 527 -3.45 2.73 -6.87
CA GLN A 527 -4.72 3.45 -6.81
C GLN A 527 -4.84 4.44 -7.96
N PHE A 528 -3.76 5.16 -8.27
CA PHE A 528 -3.71 5.99 -9.47
C PHE A 528 -3.87 5.16 -10.74
N SER A 529 -3.26 3.96 -10.81
CA SER A 529 -3.42 3.05 -11.95
C SER A 529 -4.84 2.66 -12.26
N MET A 530 -5.55 2.24 -11.23
CA MET A 530 -6.92 1.79 -11.40
C MET A 530 -7.82 2.94 -11.83
N ILE A 531 -7.54 4.16 -11.36
CA ILE A 531 -8.36 5.29 -11.74
C ILE A 531 -7.97 5.88 -13.11
N THR A 532 -6.70 5.82 -13.50
CA THR A 532 -6.26 6.19 -14.84
C THR A 532 -6.74 5.18 -15.89
N LEU A 533 -6.99 3.93 -15.53
CA LEU A 533 -7.71 2.95 -16.36
C LEU A 533 -9.20 3.32 -16.57
N LEU A 534 -9.86 3.88 -15.55
CA LEU A 534 -11.30 4.18 -15.54
C LEU A 534 -11.70 5.42 -16.35
N LEU A 535 -10.91 6.48 -16.22
CA LEU A 535 -11.26 7.79 -16.77
C LEU A 535 -11.38 7.80 -18.30
N PRO A 536 -10.40 7.27 -19.05
CA PRO A 536 -10.40 7.39 -20.50
C PRO A 536 -11.61 6.72 -21.11
N VAL A 537 -12.01 5.55 -20.59
CA VAL A 537 -13.15 4.77 -21.10
C VAL A 537 -14.47 5.53 -20.92
N THR A 538 -14.70 6.12 -19.74
CA THR A 538 -15.96 6.83 -19.45
C THR A 538 -16.06 8.18 -20.17
N VAL A 539 -14.96 8.92 -20.24
CA VAL A 539 -14.86 10.18 -20.99
C VAL A 539 -15.02 9.94 -22.48
N TRP A 540 -14.38 8.91 -23.01
CA TRP A 540 -14.41 8.58 -24.43
C TRP A 540 -15.77 8.08 -24.89
N TYR A 541 -16.40 7.14 -24.17
CA TYR A 541 -17.74 6.66 -24.52
C TYR A 541 -18.72 7.82 -24.69
N ARG A 542 -18.65 8.80 -23.78
CA ARG A 542 -19.47 10.00 -23.86
C ARG A 542 -19.11 10.85 -25.10
N ARG A 543 -17.83 11.05 -25.39
CA ARG A 543 -17.37 11.80 -26.56
C ARG A 543 -17.76 11.14 -27.89
N CYS A 544 -17.60 9.82 -28.04
CA CYS A 544 -18.03 9.09 -29.23
C CYS A 544 -19.52 9.25 -29.50
N ARG A 545 -20.33 9.27 -28.43
CA ARG A 545 -21.77 9.48 -28.56
C ARG A 545 -22.13 10.91 -28.96
N THR A 546 -21.48 11.91 -28.36
CA THR A 546 -21.63 13.31 -28.78
C THR A 546 -21.18 13.50 -30.24
N LEU A 547 -20.17 12.75 -30.67
CA LEU A 547 -19.67 12.75 -32.04
C LEU A 547 -20.60 12.09 -33.05
N GLN A 548 -21.34 11.02 -32.70
CA GLN A 548 -22.38 10.49 -33.59
C GLN A 548 -23.45 11.53 -33.90
N VAL A 549 -23.71 12.44 -32.95
CA VAL A 549 -24.62 13.57 -33.12
C VAL A 549 -23.96 14.69 -33.94
N GLU A 550 -22.67 14.96 -33.75
CA GLU A 550 -21.94 16.00 -34.50
C GLU A 550 -21.45 15.58 -35.89
N SER A 551 -21.24 14.29 -36.18
CA SER A 551 -20.89 13.79 -37.52
C SER A 551 -22.00 14.01 -38.54
N LEU A 552 -23.19 14.41 -38.07
CA LEU A 552 -24.30 14.90 -38.89
C LEU A 552 -24.07 16.34 -39.38
N ARG A 553 -23.01 17.03 -38.92
CA ARG A 553 -22.59 18.37 -39.36
C ARG A 553 -21.42 18.29 -40.36
N PRO A 554 -21.26 19.25 -41.28
CA PRO A 554 -20.31 19.19 -42.40
C PRO A 554 -18.85 19.47 -42.02
N ALA A 555 -18.38 19.02 -40.86
CA ALA A 555 -16.96 19.04 -40.53
C ALA A 555 -16.25 17.88 -41.26
N GLY A 556 -15.06 18.13 -41.81
CA GLY A 556 -14.25 17.08 -42.43
C GLY A 556 -13.97 15.95 -41.43
N LYS A 557 -14.41 14.73 -41.75
CA LYS A 557 -14.27 13.50 -40.93
C LYS A 557 -12.85 13.33 -40.35
N LYS A 558 -11.84 13.69 -41.14
CA LYS A 558 -10.40 13.61 -40.80
C LYS A 558 -9.99 14.60 -39.69
N ASP A 559 -10.47 15.84 -39.73
CA ASP A 559 -10.12 16.87 -38.74
C ASP A 559 -10.83 16.62 -37.42
N LEU A 560 -12.09 16.19 -37.46
CA LEU A 560 -12.84 15.77 -36.29
C LEU A 560 -12.13 14.62 -35.54
N THR A 561 -11.66 13.64 -36.29
CA THR A 561 -10.92 12.49 -35.75
C THR A 561 -9.59 12.91 -35.11
N ARG A 562 -8.85 13.81 -35.77
CA ARG A 562 -7.60 14.37 -35.20
C ARG A 562 -7.84 15.17 -33.93
N GLN A 563 -8.88 16.01 -33.88
CA GLN A 563 -9.20 16.80 -32.69
C GLN A 563 -9.59 15.91 -31.51
N LEU A 564 -10.41 14.89 -31.77
CA LEU A 564 -10.83 13.91 -30.78
C LEU A 564 -9.64 13.13 -30.22
N PHE A 565 -8.73 12.72 -31.11
CA PHE A 565 -7.47 12.06 -30.74
C PHE A 565 -6.62 12.95 -29.83
N VAL A 566 -6.39 14.21 -30.20
CA VAL A 566 -5.61 15.15 -29.38
C VAL A 566 -6.30 15.44 -28.06
N ALA A 567 -7.63 15.51 -28.01
CA ALA A 567 -8.38 15.71 -26.77
C ALA A 567 -8.28 14.51 -25.82
N LEU A 568 -8.32 13.29 -26.35
CA LEU A 568 -8.13 12.07 -25.55
C LEU A 568 -6.68 11.97 -25.04
N ALA A 569 -5.71 12.15 -25.92
CA ALA A 569 -4.29 12.17 -25.55
C ALA A 569 -4.01 13.24 -24.49
N LEU A 570 -4.64 14.42 -24.60
CA LEU A 570 -4.56 15.47 -23.59
C LEU A 570 -5.12 15.06 -22.23
N ASP A 571 -6.26 14.38 -22.19
CA ASP A 571 -6.84 13.93 -20.92
C ASP A 571 -6.04 12.81 -20.29
N GLN A 572 -5.45 11.94 -21.12
CA GLN A 572 -4.60 10.86 -20.66
C GLN A 572 -3.16 11.32 -20.32
N ALA A 573 -2.65 12.41 -20.89
CA ALA A 573 -1.36 12.98 -20.49
C ALA A 573 -1.35 13.43 -19.01
N TRP A 574 -2.50 13.88 -18.49
CA TRP A 574 -2.64 14.21 -17.06
C TRP A 574 -2.59 12.98 -16.16
N ALA A 575 -3.02 11.82 -16.65
CA ALA A 575 -2.90 10.55 -15.93
C ALA A 575 -1.45 10.08 -15.78
N ILE A 576 -0.57 10.49 -16.70
CA ILE A 576 0.86 10.14 -16.67
C ILE A 576 1.64 10.98 -15.64
N ILE A 577 1.19 12.20 -15.32
CA ILE A 577 1.93 13.10 -14.41
C ILE A 577 2.13 12.48 -13.00
N PRO A 578 1.10 11.96 -12.31
CA PRO A 578 1.31 11.28 -11.02
C PRO A 578 2.27 10.09 -11.11
N MET A 579 2.28 9.37 -12.25
CA MET A 579 3.23 8.26 -12.47
C MET A 579 4.66 8.76 -12.59
N LEU A 580 4.89 9.81 -13.40
CA LEU A 580 6.22 10.41 -13.54
C LEU A 580 6.70 10.98 -12.21
N LEU A 581 5.81 11.54 -11.39
CA LEU A 581 6.14 11.98 -10.04
C LEU A 581 6.49 10.79 -9.13
N GLY A 582 5.76 9.68 -9.21
CA GLY A 582 6.08 8.45 -8.47
C GLY A 582 7.42 7.82 -8.89
N VAL A 583 7.72 7.79 -10.19
CA VAL A 583 9.02 7.36 -10.73
C VAL A 583 10.13 8.32 -10.32
N GLY A 584 9.91 9.63 -10.41
CA GLY A 584 10.87 10.64 -9.97
C GLY A 584 11.17 10.52 -8.48
N TYR A 585 10.15 10.26 -7.65
CA TYR A 585 10.31 9.99 -6.23
C TYR A 585 11.17 8.74 -5.99
N LEU A 586 10.90 7.63 -6.68
CA LEU A 586 11.73 6.42 -6.61
C LEU A 586 13.20 6.67 -6.95
N LEU A 587 13.43 7.39 -8.04
CA LEU A 587 14.77 7.68 -8.53
C LEU A 587 15.53 8.68 -7.63
N ALA A 588 14.82 9.52 -6.88
CA ALA A 588 15.40 10.49 -5.97
C ALA A 588 15.83 9.89 -4.62
N TYR A 589 15.39 8.69 -4.27
CA TYR A 589 15.69 8.03 -2.98
C TYR A 589 16.35 6.63 -3.11
N PRO A 590 17.39 6.43 -3.94
CA PRO A 590 17.98 5.10 -4.18
C PRO A 590 18.78 4.57 -2.98
N GLU A 591 19.46 5.43 -2.23
CA GLU A 591 20.41 5.03 -1.18
C GLU A 591 19.76 4.50 0.10
N LYS A 592 18.49 4.85 0.37
CA LYS A 592 17.76 4.38 1.57
C LYS A 592 17.03 3.05 1.37
N ALA A 593 16.95 2.55 0.15
CA ALA A 593 16.23 1.32 -0.18
C ALA A 593 16.92 0.04 0.32
N GLY A 594 18.26 0.05 0.44
CA GLY A 594 19.06 -1.14 0.79
C GLY A 594 18.75 -2.39 -0.05
N ASN A 595 19.13 -3.58 0.43
CA ASN A 595 19.03 -4.89 -0.25
C ASN A 595 17.63 -5.34 -0.75
N ASP A 596 16.57 -4.54 -0.62
CA ASP A 596 15.22 -4.93 -1.04
C ASP A 596 14.95 -4.61 -2.52
N PHE A 597 15.75 -5.26 -3.36
CA PHE A 597 15.68 -5.34 -4.82
C PHE A 597 14.27 -5.48 -5.40
N THR A 598 13.42 -6.23 -4.71
CA THR A 598 12.03 -6.52 -5.09
C THR A 598 11.22 -5.26 -5.27
N ALA A 599 11.47 -4.21 -4.49
CA ALA A 599 10.59 -3.06 -4.42
C ALA A 599 10.77 -2.09 -5.60
N THR A 600 12.01 -1.83 -6.05
CA THR A 600 12.31 -1.01 -7.23
C THR A 600 11.83 -1.70 -8.52
N ALA A 601 12.01 -3.02 -8.61
CA ALA A 601 11.52 -3.82 -9.73
C ALA A 601 9.98 -3.87 -9.79
N ILE A 602 9.30 -4.04 -8.64
CA ILE A 602 7.83 -4.02 -8.55
C ILE A 602 7.28 -2.64 -8.92
N ALA A 603 7.91 -1.55 -8.50
CA ALA A 603 7.44 -0.21 -8.82
C ALA A 603 7.58 0.13 -10.31
N LEU A 604 8.66 -0.33 -10.95
CA LEU A 604 8.84 -0.22 -12.40
C LEU A 604 7.87 -1.14 -13.18
N LEU A 605 7.62 -2.36 -12.69
CA LEU A 605 6.59 -3.26 -13.21
C LEU A 605 5.19 -2.66 -13.14
N LEU A 606 4.87 -1.94 -12.06
CA LEU A 606 3.60 -1.22 -11.92
C LEU A 606 3.48 -0.11 -12.96
N VAL A 607 4.54 0.65 -13.20
CA VAL A 607 4.61 1.71 -14.23
C VAL A 607 4.46 1.15 -15.65
N VAL A 608 5.04 -0.02 -15.90
CA VAL A 608 4.88 -0.74 -17.15
C VAL A 608 3.45 -1.29 -17.26
N ALA A 609 2.93 -1.98 -16.25
CA ALA A 609 1.55 -2.49 -16.19
C ALA A 609 0.50 -1.38 -16.38
N LEU A 610 0.80 -0.17 -15.90
CA LEU A 610 0.04 1.05 -16.13
C LEU A 610 0.05 1.50 -17.59
N ALA A 611 1.21 1.54 -18.24
CA ALA A 611 1.33 1.85 -19.66
C ALA A 611 0.64 0.78 -20.53
N TRP A 612 0.63 -0.48 -20.08
CA TRP A 612 -0.15 -1.54 -20.71
C TRP A 612 -1.65 -1.43 -20.43
N GLY A 613 -2.04 -1.02 -19.23
CA GLY A 613 -3.41 -0.67 -18.91
C GLY A 613 -3.92 0.43 -19.84
N TYR A 614 -3.09 1.44 -20.09
CA TYR A 614 -3.31 2.46 -21.09
C TYR A 614 -3.53 1.79 -22.45
N ALA A 615 -2.60 0.98 -22.98
CA ALA A 615 -2.75 0.25 -24.25
C ALA A 615 -3.98 -0.66 -24.34
N THR A 616 -4.41 -1.24 -23.24
CA THR A 616 -5.60 -2.07 -23.17
C THR A 616 -6.86 -1.22 -23.30
N SER A 617 -6.91 -0.08 -22.60
CA SER A 617 -8.03 0.84 -22.72
C SER A 617 -8.24 1.34 -24.14
N THR A 618 -7.16 1.46 -24.92
CA THR A 618 -7.17 1.95 -26.31
C THR A 618 -7.48 0.83 -27.30
N SER A 619 -6.99 -0.39 -27.04
CA SER A 619 -7.22 -1.56 -27.87
C SER A 619 -8.64 -2.14 -27.73
N ILE A 620 -9.38 -1.84 -26.66
CA ILE A 620 -10.83 -2.07 -26.59
C ILE A 620 -11.55 -1.50 -27.82
N PHE A 621 -11.03 -0.40 -28.39
CA PHE A 621 -11.59 0.23 -29.58
C PHE A 621 -11.18 -0.49 -30.87
N ALA A 622 -9.96 -1.03 -30.93
CA ALA A 622 -9.46 -1.78 -32.08
C ALA A 622 -9.94 -3.24 -32.10
N ILE A 623 -10.31 -3.82 -30.96
CA ILE A 623 -10.53 -5.26 -30.81
C ILE A 623 -11.97 -5.51 -30.37
N GLN A 624 -12.83 -5.92 -31.32
CA GLN A 624 -14.24 -6.21 -31.05
C GLN A 624 -14.44 -7.56 -30.34
N ARG A 625 -13.50 -8.50 -30.50
CA ARG A 625 -13.58 -9.83 -29.90
C ARG A 625 -12.97 -9.82 -28.50
N LEU A 626 -13.80 -10.05 -27.49
CA LEU A 626 -13.38 -10.10 -26.08
C LEU A 626 -12.16 -11.00 -25.84
N TRP A 627 -12.14 -12.22 -26.36
CA TRP A 627 -11.04 -13.15 -26.11
C TRP A 627 -9.69 -12.65 -26.67
N VAL A 628 -9.72 -11.87 -27.76
CA VAL A 628 -8.51 -11.24 -28.31
C VAL A 628 -8.05 -10.09 -27.42
N LEU A 629 -8.99 -9.31 -26.86
CA LEU A 629 -8.66 -8.25 -25.92
C LEU A 629 -8.14 -8.81 -24.58
N LEU A 630 -8.75 -9.89 -24.08
CA LEU A 630 -8.30 -10.60 -22.89
C LEU A 630 -6.93 -11.21 -23.12
N GLY A 631 -6.72 -11.88 -24.26
CA GLY A 631 -5.43 -12.39 -24.68
C GLY A 631 -4.38 -11.28 -24.78
N TYR A 632 -4.72 -10.13 -25.36
CA TYR A 632 -3.86 -8.96 -25.41
C TYR A 632 -3.50 -8.44 -24.01
N PHE A 633 -4.49 -8.20 -23.14
CA PHE A 633 -4.24 -7.75 -21.76
C PHE A 633 -3.37 -8.73 -20.99
N LEU A 634 -3.72 -10.02 -21.01
CA LEU A 634 -2.98 -11.08 -20.33
C LEU A 634 -1.56 -11.20 -20.88
N THR A 635 -1.37 -11.14 -22.20
CA THR A 635 -0.04 -11.21 -22.81
C THR A 635 0.80 -10.03 -22.37
N MET A 636 0.26 -8.81 -22.40
CA MET A 636 1.01 -7.61 -22.03
C MET A 636 1.32 -7.54 -20.54
N PHE A 637 0.39 -7.96 -19.69
CA PHE A 637 0.61 -8.09 -18.26
C PHE A 637 1.64 -9.20 -17.95
N ALA A 638 1.47 -10.38 -18.52
CA ALA A 638 2.36 -11.53 -18.31
C ALA A 638 3.76 -11.27 -18.85
N VAL A 639 3.91 -10.69 -20.05
CA VAL A 639 5.22 -10.32 -20.63
C VAL A 639 5.94 -9.35 -19.71
N SER A 640 5.24 -8.36 -19.17
CA SER A 640 5.82 -7.42 -18.21
C SER A 640 6.31 -8.16 -16.97
N LEU A 641 5.44 -8.97 -16.36
CA LEU A 641 5.74 -9.72 -15.14
C LEU A 641 6.90 -10.71 -15.34
N VAL A 642 6.90 -11.47 -16.43
CA VAL A 642 7.93 -12.46 -16.78
C VAL A 642 9.26 -11.78 -17.10
N LEU A 643 9.27 -10.68 -17.86
CA LEU A 643 10.49 -9.92 -18.13
C LEU A 643 11.05 -9.30 -16.85
N GLY A 644 10.18 -8.72 -16.01
CA GLY A 644 10.59 -8.14 -14.74
C GLY A 644 11.17 -9.19 -13.81
N ILE A 645 10.43 -10.26 -13.52
CA ILE A 645 10.87 -11.36 -12.65
C ILE A 645 12.13 -12.03 -13.24
N GLY A 646 12.11 -12.39 -14.53
CA GLY A 646 13.23 -13.07 -15.19
C GLY A 646 14.51 -12.25 -15.18
N LEU A 647 14.43 -10.95 -15.50
CA LEU A 647 15.58 -10.05 -15.45
C LEU A 647 16.06 -9.88 -14.01
N THR A 648 15.15 -9.74 -13.05
CA THR A 648 15.54 -9.64 -11.64
C THR A 648 16.25 -10.90 -11.13
N SER A 649 15.70 -12.08 -11.42
CA SER A 649 16.31 -13.35 -11.07
C SER A 649 17.66 -13.56 -11.75
N MET A 650 17.80 -13.18 -13.03
CA MET A 650 19.06 -13.28 -13.75
C MET A 650 20.14 -12.38 -13.14
N LEU A 651 19.81 -11.12 -12.83
CA LEU A 651 20.74 -10.18 -12.19
C LEU A 651 21.17 -10.68 -10.79
N ALA A 652 20.24 -11.25 -10.03
CA ALA A 652 20.53 -11.85 -8.73
C ALA A 652 21.46 -13.08 -8.86
N LEU A 653 21.27 -13.93 -9.86
CA LEU A 653 22.12 -15.10 -10.13
C LEU A 653 23.54 -14.74 -10.57
N GLN A 654 23.74 -13.58 -11.21
CA GLN A 654 25.07 -13.15 -11.67
C GLN A 654 25.90 -12.41 -10.62
N ILE A 655 25.42 -12.31 -9.37
CA ILE A 655 26.14 -11.64 -8.25
C ILE A 655 26.55 -10.19 -8.62
N ILE A 656 25.79 -9.55 -9.53
CA ILE A 656 26.07 -8.15 -9.90
C ILE A 656 25.82 -7.28 -8.65
N PRO A 657 26.71 -6.37 -8.28
CA PRO A 657 26.48 -5.48 -7.14
C PRO A 657 25.17 -4.73 -7.28
N MET A 658 24.39 -4.67 -6.19
CA MET A 658 23.05 -4.06 -6.18
C MET A 658 23.02 -2.62 -6.74
N ALA A 659 24.06 -1.84 -6.49
CA ALA A 659 24.20 -0.47 -7.02
C ALA A 659 24.16 -0.40 -8.55
N LEU A 660 24.60 -1.44 -9.25
CA LEU A 660 24.61 -1.51 -10.73
C LEU A 660 23.31 -2.10 -11.30
N GLN A 661 22.58 -2.89 -10.52
CA GLN A 661 21.32 -3.50 -10.98
C GLN A 661 20.20 -2.44 -11.15
N ILE A 662 20.14 -1.45 -10.25
CA ILE A 662 19.13 -0.38 -10.25
C ILE A 662 19.11 0.42 -11.57
N PRO A 663 20.22 1.00 -12.06
CA PRO A 663 20.22 1.75 -13.31
C PRO A 663 19.86 0.86 -14.50
N VAL A 664 20.29 -0.40 -14.54
CA VAL A 664 19.94 -1.36 -15.61
C VAL A 664 18.43 -1.61 -15.66
N LEU A 665 17.82 -1.94 -14.52
CA LEU A 665 16.36 -2.14 -14.44
C LEU A 665 15.58 -0.87 -14.80
N SER A 666 16.08 0.29 -14.38
CA SER A 666 15.48 1.58 -14.71
C SER A 666 15.50 1.86 -16.21
N VAL A 667 16.62 1.59 -16.88
CA VAL A 667 16.74 1.70 -18.35
C VAL A 667 15.80 0.73 -19.06
N VAL A 668 15.78 -0.55 -18.68
CA VAL A 668 14.87 -1.54 -19.29
C VAL A 668 13.42 -1.10 -19.14
N SER A 669 13.04 -0.58 -17.98
CA SER A 669 11.68 -0.14 -17.72
C SER A 669 11.30 1.11 -18.52
N LEU A 670 12.24 2.04 -18.70
CA LEU A 670 12.06 3.19 -19.60
C LEU A 670 11.86 2.73 -21.05
N VAL A 671 12.64 1.75 -21.51
CA VAL A 671 12.49 1.13 -22.84
C VAL A 671 11.12 0.48 -22.98
N LEU A 672 10.68 -0.32 -22.00
CA LEU A 672 9.35 -0.94 -21.99
C LEU A 672 8.23 0.11 -22.02
N LEU A 673 8.40 1.24 -21.33
CA LEU A 673 7.44 2.34 -21.36
C LEU A 673 7.38 3.01 -22.74
N MET A 674 8.52 3.18 -23.42
CA MET A 674 8.56 3.66 -24.80
C MET A 674 7.91 2.68 -25.78
N VAL A 675 8.16 1.38 -25.62
CA VAL A 675 7.53 0.32 -26.43
C VAL A 675 6.02 0.33 -26.24
N ALA A 676 5.56 0.39 -24.98
CA ALA A 676 4.14 0.52 -24.67
C ALA A 676 3.55 1.74 -25.38
N ALA A 677 4.17 2.93 -25.25
CA ALA A 677 3.72 4.15 -25.93
C ALA A 677 3.61 3.98 -27.47
N GLY A 678 4.58 3.29 -28.09
CA GLY A 678 4.56 2.97 -29.51
C GLY A 678 3.39 2.04 -29.89
N ILE A 679 3.19 0.97 -29.13
CA ILE A 679 2.08 0.02 -29.34
C ILE A 679 0.73 0.74 -29.20
N ILE A 680 0.59 1.63 -28.22
CA ILE A 680 -0.64 2.39 -28.04
C ILE A 680 -0.92 3.28 -29.25
N ARG A 681 0.10 4.00 -29.73
CA ARG A 681 -0.02 4.84 -30.92
C ARG A 681 -0.44 4.01 -32.13
N ALA A 682 0.13 2.82 -32.31
CA ALA A 682 -0.20 1.92 -33.41
C ALA A 682 -1.63 1.36 -33.31
N THR A 683 -2.05 0.89 -32.14
CA THR A 683 -3.44 0.40 -31.92
C THR A 683 -4.46 1.50 -32.15
N TYR A 684 -4.16 2.73 -31.75
CA TYR A 684 -5.01 3.87 -32.05
C TYR A 684 -5.10 4.18 -33.54
N ALA A 685 -3.96 4.23 -34.24
CA ALA A 685 -3.95 4.48 -35.68
C ALA A 685 -4.79 3.43 -36.42
N HIS A 686 -4.68 2.16 -36.02
CA HIS A 686 -5.47 1.09 -36.61
C HIS A 686 -6.97 1.18 -36.28
N ALA A 687 -7.33 1.47 -35.04
CA ALA A 687 -8.74 1.67 -34.65
C ALA A 687 -9.39 2.82 -35.44
N VAL A 688 -8.67 3.92 -35.60
CA VAL A 688 -9.10 5.09 -36.38
C VAL A 688 -9.29 4.71 -37.85
N ASN A 689 -8.32 4.04 -38.47
CA ASN A 689 -8.42 3.62 -39.86
C ASN A 689 -9.58 2.66 -40.10
N ARG A 690 -9.83 1.70 -39.18
CA ARG A 690 -10.94 0.74 -39.31
C ARG A 690 -12.31 1.40 -39.23
N GLU A 691 -12.57 2.18 -38.19
CA GLU A 691 -13.92 2.73 -37.94
C GLU A 691 -14.26 3.88 -38.89
N TRP A 692 -13.25 4.56 -39.47
CA TRP A 692 -13.46 5.80 -40.22
C TRP A 692 -12.86 5.83 -41.63
N GLY A 693 -12.13 4.79 -42.05
CA GLY A 693 -11.65 4.60 -43.43
C GLY A 693 -10.55 5.58 -43.84
N LEU A 694 -9.51 5.71 -43.02
CA LEU A 694 -8.36 6.60 -43.24
C LEU A 694 -7.15 5.92 -43.86
#